data_AF-A0A6P3X5L9-F1
#
_entry.id   AF-A0A6P3X5L9-F1
#
_cell.length_a   1.000
_cell.length_b   1.000
_cell.length_c   1.000
_cell.angle_alpha   90.00
_cell.angle_beta   90.00
_cell.angle_gamma   90.00
#
_symmetry.space_group_name_H-M   'P 1'
#
loop_
_entity.id
_entity.type
_entity.pdbx_description
1 polymer ?
#
loop_
_entity_poly.entity_id
_entity_poly.type
_entity_poly.pdbx_seq_one_letter_code
_entity_poly.pdbx_strand_id
1 'polypeptide(L)'
;MGDTGHADVLTSDSARLATDSGFSDLLRSAEQLSAAVEGNEELPQVERNLRQVLEASNELWARVTQTSTQDNEAQAHLLLGSRGIDLPQISQKLNSLSARRTFEPLDPIADTDIVSFLRNEKENAILFIIEQVHRDTFELTRTEQMEHMLGEWKQMRYEIINAMTAPSGELVDLRGTPQRTKLAGSMVSGLSNIEVAYVKEIQTYNDHVLRGITRPSLFTAFCKASESFNDRKITELWQMVKCMVDIPPTPRGDQIKSRSSPAIEQKIVSQARKYLENRYRDFMNSIINENLAQAKRGGVPGTIPLIKSFVGVKVQNLRDLEDVMVEDKPLWPLVYYCMRSGDYKAALQCLNQCVTEFPEFKAALEEACDDPQRHPSSRAESILKLHYRKQLRSVGDPYKKAAYCALVPCEPDDLHSEVISTADDYLWLKLCQVREQSDVENKLTLDYLQTTISEIYGETYYHAHEQPFLYFSMLFLTGQFEAAIEFLATGAGARHLPHALHLAAAMHEHNLLAVSQSVLAPLISVDPADKPPAKRLNFARLILLYVKRFESSDPKESLHYLFLLRCMKDPYERNMFAAFAAEMVVDATPANRVLLVGKLEKDRRMQGILDQFQINTDDVINICADMLYRKGLLEDAVTMYDLAGNQEKVLSLMCTLLTQVVSQRGVPGSLRTRLQTTAMDISTRYKDAAIQAPSEVVSSFYTLRDLMVFFDQFHNEQYQSALRTIADSKMLPLQVKEVDERVNALRRVSPEVAGTLADVLLATMTILYRQYQKLRSVEPGDEIARDRQLHDLREQARALTSFAGTLPYRMPNETNSKLVQMEILMH
;
A
#
# COMPACT_ATOMS: atom_id res chain seq x y z
N MET A 1 -33.52 58.16 -4.85
CA MET A 1 -32.90 56.87 -5.22
C MET A 1 -33.83 55.78 -4.75
N GLY A 2 -34.26 54.93 -5.69
CA GLY A 2 -34.93 53.65 -5.44
C GLY A 2 -36.37 53.74 -4.96
N ASP A 3 -37.31 53.95 -5.89
CA ASP A 3 -38.74 53.79 -5.64
C ASP A 3 -39.24 52.45 -6.21
N THR A 4 -40.14 51.84 -5.47
CA THR A 4 -40.72 50.50 -5.63
C THR A 4 -42.12 50.58 -6.28
N GLY A 5 -42.47 49.61 -7.13
CA GLY A 5 -43.88 49.31 -7.52
C GLY A 5 -43.89 48.00 -8.33
N HIS A 6 -44.57 46.90 -7.96
CA HIS A 6 -46.03 46.69 -7.82
C HIS A 6 -46.82 47.24 -9.01
N ALA A 7 -47.80 46.56 -9.61
CA ALA A 7 -48.34 45.20 -9.56
C ALA A 7 -49.38 45.14 -10.71
N ASP A 8 -50.11 44.02 -10.80
CA ASP A 8 -51.38 43.84 -11.50
C ASP A 8 -51.36 43.57 -13.02
N VAL A 9 -52.19 42.71 -13.62
CA VAL A 9 -53.10 41.59 -13.26
C VAL A 9 -53.98 41.40 -14.51
N LEU A 10 -53.98 40.16 -15.04
CA LEU A 10 -55.08 39.41 -15.68
C LEU A 10 -55.96 39.96 -16.84
N THR A 11 -56.42 38.97 -17.61
CA THR A 11 -57.60 38.89 -18.51
C THR A 11 -57.44 39.48 -19.90
N SER A 12 -57.26 38.66 -20.94
CA SER A 12 -58.18 37.69 -21.59
C SER A 12 -59.23 38.35 -22.49
N ASP A 13 -59.29 37.81 -23.70
CA ASP A 13 -60.35 37.91 -24.71
C ASP A 13 -60.46 39.21 -25.52
N SER A 14 -59.98 39.15 -26.77
CA SER A 14 -60.89 38.78 -27.86
C SER A 14 -60.23 38.87 -29.24
N ALA A 15 -60.67 37.94 -30.09
CA ALA A 15 -60.69 38.04 -31.56
C ALA A 15 -59.35 37.88 -32.30
N ARG A 16 -59.06 36.61 -32.60
CA ARG A 16 -58.72 36.14 -33.96
C ARG A 16 -59.18 37.13 -35.04
N LEU A 17 -58.23 37.76 -35.74
CA LEU A 17 -58.24 38.14 -37.17
C LEU A 17 -57.14 39.20 -37.40
N ALA A 18 -55.93 38.75 -37.80
CA ALA A 18 -54.95 39.49 -38.62
C ALA A 18 -53.52 38.94 -38.39
N THR A 19 -53.20 37.76 -38.91
CA THR A 19 -51.85 37.16 -38.81
C THR A 19 -50.98 37.33 -40.07
N ASP A 20 -51.34 38.22 -41.00
CA ASP A 20 -50.56 38.39 -42.25
C ASP A 20 -50.11 39.83 -42.55
N SER A 21 -50.46 40.82 -41.72
CA SER A 21 -50.01 42.21 -41.91
C SER A 21 -48.72 42.55 -41.14
N GLY A 22 -48.38 41.83 -40.06
CA GLY A 22 -47.26 42.23 -39.20
C GLY A 22 -45.87 42.14 -39.84
N PHE A 23 -45.56 41.05 -40.56
CA PHE A 23 -44.21 40.81 -41.09
C PHE A 23 -43.96 41.55 -42.41
N SER A 24 -45.01 41.69 -43.24
CA SER A 24 -44.99 42.48 -44.47
C SER A 24 -44.93 43.99 -44.17
N ASP A 25 -45.64 44.45 -43.14
CA ASP A 25 -45.52 45.84 -42.67
C ASP A 25 -44.15 46.10 -42.01
N LEU A 26 -43.57 45.12 -41.30
CA LEU A 26 -42.21 45.24 -40.74
C LEU A 26 -41.14 45.29 -41.84
N LEU A 27 -41.27 44.46 -42.88
CA LEU A 27 -40.38 44.48 -44.05
C LEU A 27 -40.51 45.81 -44.80
N ARG A 28 -41.73 46.30 -45.04
CA ARG A 28 -41.97 47.61 -45.67
C ARG A 28 -41.45 48.77 -44.81
N SER A 29 -41.56 48.66 -43.49
CA SER A 29 -41.01 49.65 -42.56
C SER A 29 -39.48 49.65 -42.56
N ALA A 30 -38.85 48.48 -42.62
CA ALA A 30 -37.40 48.34 -42.73
C ALA A 30 -36.87 48.85 -44.09
N GLU A 31 -37.60 48.60 -45.19
CA GLU A 31 -37.28 49.14 -46.53
C GLU A 31 -37.48 50.66 -46.58
N GLN A 32 -38.53 51.20 -45.96
CA GLN A 32 -38.74 52.66 -45.83
C GLN A 32 -37.68 53.32 -44.96
N LEU A 33 -37.22 52.65 -43.89
CA LEU A 33 -36.13 53.16 -43.04
C LEU A 33 -34.81 53.16 -43.79
N SER A 34 -34.54 52.12 -44.59
CA SER A 34 -33.34 52.04 -45.44
C SER A 34 -33.34 53.12 -46.53
N ALA A 35 -34.50 53.41 -47.14
CA ALA A 35 -34.65 54.47 -48.13
C ALA A 35 -34.60 55.89 -47.52
N ALA A 36 -35.06 56.07 -46.27
CA ALA A 36 -34.96 57.35 -45.55
C ALA A 36 -33.53 57.69 -45.09
N VAL A 37 -32.65 56.69 -44.99
CA VAL A 37 -31.23 56.86 -44.62
C VAL A 37 -30.34 57.21 -45.82
N GLU A 38 -30.81 57.02 -47.07
CA GLU A 38 -30.07 57.42 -48.29
C GLU A 38 -29.92 58.95 -48.45
N GLY A 39 -30.58 59.78 -47.62
CA GLY A 39 -30.55 61.24 -47.69
C GLY A 39 -29.64 61.97 -46.68
N ASN A 40 -28.95 61.28 -45.77
CA ASN A 40 -28.04 61.89 -44.78
C ASN A 40 -26.67 61.20 -44.81
N GLU A 41 -25.63 61.91 -45.26
CA GLU A 41 -24.27 61.38 -45.50
C GLU A 41 -23.44 61.01 -44.23
N GLU A 42 -24.02 61.01 -43.02
CA GLU A 42 -23.25 60.82 -41.76
C GLU A 42 -23.57 59.54 -40.96
N LEU A 43 -24.25 58.54 -41.53
CA LEU A 43 -24.43 57.22 -40.88
C LEU A 43 -23.93 56.06 -41.77
N PRO A 44 -23.30 55.01 -41.20
CA PRO A 44 -22.74 53.89 -41.97
C PRO A 44 -23.85 53.10 -42.69
N GLN A 45 -23.67 52.87 -43.99
CA GLN A 45 -24.64 52.20 -44.85
C GLN A 45 -24.74 50.69 -44.53
N VAL A 46 -25.96 50.15 -44.54
CA VAL A 46 -26.21 48.71 -44.35
C VAL A 46 -25.92 47.97 -45.66
N GLU A 47 -24.73 47.36 -45.76
CA GLU A 47 -24.22 46.79 -47.03
C GLU A 47 -24.83 45.43 -47.45
N ARG A 48 -25.67 44.78 -46.63
CA ARG A 48 -26.25 43.46 -46.97
C ARG A 48 -27.70 43.34 -46.58
N ASN A 49 -28.54 42.92 -47.54
CA ASN A 49 -29.95 42.63 -47.30
C ASN A 49 -30.11 41.28 -46.56
N LEU A 50 -31.18 41.09 -45.79
CA LEU A 50 -31.39 39.93 -44.91
C LEU A 50 -31.29 38.58 -45.65
N ARG A 51 -31.69 38.54 -46.93
CA ARG A 51 -31.52 37.36 -47.81
C ARG A 51 -30.05 37.02 -48.07
N GLN A 52 -29.20 38.03 -48.28
CA GLN A 52 -27.77 37.84 -48.52
C GLN A 52 -27.04 37.38 -47.25
N VAL A 53 -27.52 37.79 -46.07
CA VAL A 53 -27.02 37.29 -44.78
C VAL A 53 -27.38 35.82 -44.60
N LEU A 54 -28.59 35.39 -44.99
CA LEU A 54 -29.02 34.00 -44.90
C LEU A 54 -28.24 33.09 -45.86
N GLU A 55 -27.96 33.53 -47.09
CA GLU A 55 -27.13 32.79 -48.04
C GLU A 55 -25.68 32.67 -47.56
N ALA A 56 -25.09 33.76 -47.05
CA ALA A 56 -23.74 33.74 -46.49
C ALA A 56 -23.64 32.85 -45.24
N SER A 57 -24.69 32.83 -44.41
CA SER A 57 -24.82 31.93 -43.27
C SER A 57 -24.81 30.47 -43.71
N ASN A 58 -25.60 30.10 -44.72
CA ASN A 58 -25.66 28.73 -45.23
C ASN A 58 -24.35 28.30 -45.90
N GLU A 59 -23.67 29.21 -46.60
CA GLU A 59 -22.36 28.93 -47.20
C GLU A 59 -21.26 28.73 -46.13
N LEU A 60 -21.27 29.55 -45.06
CA LEU A 60 -20.40 29.36 -43.90
C LEU A 60 -20.70 28.05 -43.18
N TRP A 61 -21.98 27.70 -43.02
CA TRP A 61 -22.38 26.44 -42.38
C TRP A 61 -21.89 25.23 -43.19
N ALA A 62 -21.99 25.28 -44.52
CA ALA A 62 -21.46 24.24 -45.41
C ALA A 62 -19.93 24.14 -45.37
N ARG A 63 -19.21 25.28 -45.30
CA ARG A 63 -17.74 25.27 -45.17
C ARG A 63 -17.26 24.75 -43.82
N VAL A 64 -17.90 25.15 -42.72
CA VAL A 64 -17.50 24.77 -41.35
C VAL A 64 -17.80 23.29 -41.07
N THR A 65 -18.88 22.74 -41.63
CA THR A 65 -19.21 21.31 -41.47
C THR A 65 -18.38 20.36 -42.33
N GLN A 66 -17.75 20.83 -43.42
CA GLN A 66 -16.94 19.99 -44.31
C GLN A 66 -15.42 20.05 -44.02
N THR A 67 -14.89 21.16 -43.47
CA THR A 67 -13.43 21.35 -43.36
C THR A 67 -12.78 20.82 -42.08
N SER A 68 -13.53 20.41 -41.06
CA SER A 68 -12.97 19.92 -39.78
C SER A 68 -13.11 18.41 -39.55
N THR A 69 -13.99 17.74 -40.28
CA THR A 69 -14.31 16.31 -40.12
C THR A 69 -13.67 15.43 -41.19
N GLN A 70 -13.60 15.87 -42.45
CA GLN A 70 -13.12 15.01 -43.54
C GLN A 70 -11.61 14.70 -43.50
N ASP A 71 -10.74 15.65 -43.13
CA ASP A 71 -9.29 15.39 -43.08
C ASP A 71 -8.90 14.49 -41.89
N ASN A 72 -9.58 14.65 -40.75
CA ASN A 72 -9.39 13.80 -39.58
C ASN A 72 -10.01 12.40 -39.78
N GLU A 73 -11.18 12.31 -40.41
CA GLU A 73 -11.76 11.02 -40.83
C GLU A 73 -10.88 10.35 -41.87
N ALA A 74 -10.36 11.05 -42.88
CA ALA A 74 -9.48 10.46 -43.89
C ALA A 74 -8.16 9.95 -43.30
N GLN A 75 -7.54 10.66 -42.36
CA GLN A 75 -6.37 10.16 -41.63
C GLN A 75 -6.72 8.97 -40.74
N ALA A 76 -7.86 9.00 -40.03
CA ALA A 76 -8.34 7.85 -39.25
C ALA A 76 -8.68 6.64 -40.14
N HIS A 77 -9.26 6.85 -41.32
CA HIS A 77 -9.55 5.84 -42.34
C HIS A 77 -8.27 5.19 -42.86
N LEU A 78 -7.22 5.97 -43.12
CA LEU A 78 -5.93 5.46 -43.57
C LEU A 78 -5.25 4.61 -42.47
N LEU A 79 -5.33 5.05 -41.22
CA LEU A 79 -4.68 4.41 -40.08
C LEU A 79 -5.40 3.12 -39.64
N LEU A 80 -6.73 3.12 -39.66
CA LEU A 80 -7.56 1.97 -39.27
C LEU A 80 -7.74 0.95 -40.41
N GLY A 81 -7.75 1.41 -41.67
CA GLY A 81 -7.69 0.54 -42.84
C GLY A 81 -6.38 -0.26 -42.90
N SER A 82 -5.26 0.34 -42.48
CA SER A 82 -3.96 -0.36 -42.37
C SER A 82 -3.95 -1.49 -41.32
N ARG A 83 -4.92 -1.51 -40.40
CA ARG A 83 -5.10 -2.53 -39.35
C ARG A 83 -6.24 -3.51 -39.65
N GLY A 84 -6.83 -3.47 -40.86
CA GLY A 84 -7.83 -4.43 -41.33
C GLY A 84 -9.25 -4.20 -40.84
N ILE A 85 -9.60 -2.97 -40.42
CA ILE A 85 -10.94 -2.64 -39.91
C ILE A 85 -11.72 -1.86 -40.99
N ASP A 86 -12.87 -2.40 -41.39
CA ASP A 86 -13.70 -1.86 -42.47
C ASP A 86 -14.75 -0.86 -41.91
N LEU A 87 -14.38 0.42 -41.85
CA LEU A 87 -15.19 1.51 -41.29
C LEU A 87 -16.58 1.76 -41.92
N PRO A 88 -16.83 1.58 -43.23
CA PRO A 88 -18.18 1.81 -43.78
C PRO A 88 -19.23 0.84 -43.22
N GLN A 89 -18.85 -0.38 -42.86
CA GLN A 89 -19.76 -1.29 -42.14
C GLN A 89 -20.04 -0.81 -40.71
N ILE A 90 -19.04 -0.23 -40.04
CA ILE A 90 -19.19 0.28 -38.69
C ILE A 90 -20.08 1.51 -38.69
N SER A 91 -19.90 2.46 -39.61
CA SER A 91 -20.76 3.64 -39.72
C SER A 91 -22.21 3.26 -40.08
N GLN A 92 -22.42 2.25 -40.93
CA GLN A 92 -23.76 1.70 -41.17
C GLN A 92 -24.37 1.06 -39.92
N LYS A 93 -23.60 0.28 -39.15
CA LYS A 93 -24.08 -0.29 -37.88
C LYS A 93 -24.35 0.79 -36.83
N LEU A 94 -23.54 1.82 -36.76
CA LEU A 94 -23.69 2.95 -35.83
C LEU A 94 -24.92 3.79 -36.17
N ASN A 95 -25.19 4.00 -37.46
CA ASN A 95 -26.42 4.63 -37.92
C ASN A 95 -27.66 3.78 -37.61
N SER A 96 -27.56 2.45 -37.72
CA SER A 96 -28.63 1.53 -37.32
C SER A 96 -28.87 1.47 -35.81
N LEU A 97 -27.86 1.84 -35.00
CA LEU A 97 -27.92 1.91 -33.54
C LEU A 97 -28.26 3.32 -33.02
N SER A 98 -28.47 4.30 -33.89
CA SER A 98 -28.78 5.66 -33.47
C SER A 98 -30.20 5.74 -32.88
N ALA A 99 -30.26 5.71 -31.55
CA ALA A 99 -31.51 5.80 -30.75
C ALA A 99 -32.34 7.08 -31.01
N ARG A 100 -31.79 8.07 -31.74
CA ARG A 100 -32.47 9.32 -32.08
C ARG A 100 -33.71 9.13 -32.97
N ARG A 101 -33.80 8.06 -33.76
CA ARG A 101 -35.00 7.76 -34.57
C ARG A 101 -36.04 6.89 -33.86
N THR A 102 -35.74 6.36 -32.68
CA THR A 102 -36.64 5.43 -31.97
C THR A 102 -37.58 6.15 -30.99
N PHE A 103 -37.33 7.43 -30.71
CA PHE A 103 -38.01 8.20 -29.65
C PHE A 103 -38.48 9.59 -30.11
N GLU A 104 -38.88 9.74 -31.37
CA GLU A 104 -39.59 10.97 -31.79
C GLU A 104 -40.99 11.00 -31.15
N PRO A 105 -41.44 12.16 -30.62
CA PRO A 105 -42.83 12.35 -30.21
C PRO A 105 -43.75 12.09 -31.41
N LEU A 106 -44.80 11.27 -31.23
CA LEU A 106 -45.74 10.93 -32.29
C LEU A 106 -46.54 12.16 -32.75
N ASP A 107 -46.86 12.19 -34.05
CA ASP A 107 -47.55 13.27 -34.76
C ASP A 107 -48.81 13.81 -34.03
N PRO A 108 -49.12 15.11 -34.20
CA PRO A 108 -50.26 15.75 -33.53
C PRO A 108 -51.60 15.14 -33.95
N ILE A 109 -52.37 14.69 -32.96
CA ILE A 109 -53.71 14.11 -33.14
C ILE A 109 -54.73 15.26 -33.21
N ALA A 110 -55.72 15.16 -34.11
CA ALA A 110 -56.80 16.14 -34.21
C ALA A 110 -57.68 16.18 -32.94
N ASP A 111 -58.06 17.40 -32.51
CA ASP A 111 -58.67 17.77 -31.22
C ASP A 111 -60.04 17.12 -30.86
N THR A 112 -60.53 16.12 -31.60
CA THR A 112 -61.87 15.55 -31.43
C THR A 112 -61.92 14.08 -31.00
N ASP A 113 -60.78 13.39 -30.81
CA ASP A 113 -60.74 11.99 -30.33
C ASP A 113 -60.07 11.86 -28.95
N ILE A 114 -60.90 11.87 -27.90
CA ILE A 114 -60.48 11.77 -26.49
C ILE A 114 -59.77 10.44 -26.20
N VAL A 115 -60.16 9.34 -26.86
CA VAL A 115 -59.59 8.01 -26.60
C VAL A 115 -58.17 7.92 -27.15
N SER A 116 -57.96 8.46 -28.35
CA SER A 116 -56.63 8.54 -28.96
C SER A 116 -55.72 9.52 -28.22
N PHE A 117 -56.26 10.63 -27.71
CA PHE A 117 -55.53 11.56 -26.84
C PHE A 117 -55.04 10.90 -25.55
N LEU A 118 -55.93 10.22 -24.81
CA LEU A 118 -55.58 9.53 -23.56
C LEU A 118 -54.57 8.38 -23.78
N ARG A 119 -54.65 7.70 -24.92
CA ARG A 119 -53.68 6.68 -25.30
C ARG A 119 -52.30 7.30 -25.56
N ASN A 120 -52.25 8.43 -26.26
CA ASN A 120 -51.01 9.14 -26.53
C ASN A 120 -50.39 9.71 -25.24
N GLU A 121 -51.18 10.31 -24.35
CA GLU A 121 -50.71 10.75 -23.03
C GLU A 121 -50.13 9.59 -22.20
N LYS A 122 -50.78 8.42 -22.23
CA LYS A 122 -50.26 7.22 -21.57
C LYS A 122 -48.95 6.75 -22.18
N GLU A 123 -48.84 6.73 -23.50
CA GLU A 123 -47.63 6.33 -24.22
C GLU A 123 -46.49 7.34 -23.97
N ASN A 124 -46.77 8.65 -23.96
CA ASN A 124 -45.83 9.71 -23.60
C ASN A 124 -45.35 9.62 -22.14
N ALA A 125 -46.25 9.32 -21.21
CA ALA A 125 -45.88 9.11 -19.80
C ALA A 125 -44.97 7.88 -19.65
N ILE A 126 -45.24 6.80 -20.39
CA ILE A 126 -44.38 5.61 -20.41
C ILE A 126 -43.00 5.95 -20.99
N LEU A 127 -42.95 6.68 -22.09
CA LEU A 127 -41.69 7.12 -22.72
C LEU A 127 -40.89 8.02 -21.77
N PHE A 128 -41.54 8.94 -21.06
CA PHE A 128 -40.91 9.79 -20.07
C PHE A 128 -40.31 8.98 -18.91
N ILE A 129 -41.04 8.01 -18.38
CA ILE A 129 -40.53 7.14 -17.30
C ILE A 129 -39.34 6.31 -17.79
N ILE A 130 -39.40 5.77 -19.02
CA ILE A 130 -38.29 5.02 -19.61
C ILE A 130 -37.06 5.91 -19.77
N GLU A 131 -37.24 7.15 -20.25
CA GLU A 131 -36.15 8.11 -20.40
C GLU A 131 -35.53 8.47 -19.05
N GLN A 132 -36.37 8.70 -18.03
CA GLN A 132 -35.91 9.01 -16.68
C GLN A 132 -35.12 7.85 -16.06
N VAL A 133 -35.65 6.62 -16.13
CA VAL A 133 -34.94 5.43 -15.62
C VAL A 133 -33.64 5.18 -16.37
N HIS A 134 -33.63 5.39 -17.69
CA HIS A 134 -32.41 5.26 -18.49
C HIS A 134 -31.38 6.31 -18.09
N ARG A 135 -31.79 7.55 -17.88
CA ARG A 135 -30.91 8.64 -17.45
C ARG A 135 -30.34 8.39 -16.06
N ASP A 136 -31.18 7.96 -15.11
CA ASP A 136 -30.77 7.64 -13.74
C ASP A 136 -29.80 6.45 -13.70
N THR A 137 -30.11 5.39 -14.46
CA THR A 137 -29.24 4.20 -14.56
C THR A 137 -27.90 4.55 -15.21
N PHE A 138 -27.91 5.40 -16.23
CA PHE A 138 -26.69 5.86 -16.90
C PHE A 138 -25.83 6.70 -15.96
N GLU A 139 -26.40 7.64 -15.19
CA GLU A 139 -25.65 8.44 -14.21
C GLU A 139 -25.11 7.58 -13.06
N LEU A 140 -25.87 6.60 -12.56
CA LEU A 140 -25.39 5.67 -11.54
C LEU A 140 -24.22 4.83 -12.06
N THR A 141 -24.38 4.24 -13.25
CA THR A 141 -23.31 3.44 -13.88
C THR A 141 -22.07 4.30 -14.15
N ARG A 142 -22.26 5.55 -14.59
CA ARG A 142 -21.16 6.50 -14.86
C ARG A 142 -20.42 6.88 -13.58
N THR A 143 -21.14 7.09 -12.48
CA THR A 143 -20.52 7.40 -11.18
C THR A 143 -19.75 6.20 -10.65
N GLU A 144 -20.33 5.00 -10.65
CA GLU A 144 -19.64 3.76 -10.26
C GLU A 144 -18.40 3.49 -11.15
N GLN A 145 -18.53 3.65 -12.47
CA GLN A 145 -17.42 3.47 -13.41
C GLN A 145 -16.33 4.51 -13.20
N MET A 146 -16.68 5.77 -12.94
CA MET A 146 -15.72 6.82 -12.62
C MET A 146 -15.00 6.54 -11.29
N GLU A 147 -15.71 6.06 -10.27
CA GLU A 147 -15.10 5.65 -9.01
C GLU A 147 -14.15 4.47 -9.18
N HIS A 148 -14.55 3.45 -9.94
CA HIS A 148 -13.71 2.31 -10.28
C HIS A 148 -12.47 2.76 -11.06
N MET A 149 -12.65 3.56 -12.10
CA MET A 149 -11.56 4.07 -12.94
C MET A 149 -10.62 5.01 -12.17
N LEU A 150 -11.14 5.80 -11.22
CA LEU A 150 -10.32 6.59 -10.29
C LEU A 150 -9.59 5.71 -9.28
N GLY A 151 -10.20 4.60 -8.85
CA GLY A 151 -9.57 3.58 -8.00
C GLY A 151 -8.42 2.88 -8.72
N GLU A 152 -8.67 2.38 -9.93
CA GLU A 152 -7.68 1.79 -10.83
C GLU A 152 -6.61 2.81 -11.20
N TRP A 153 -6.97 4.05 -11.52
CA TRP A 153 -5.99 5.11 -11.80
C TRP A 153 -5.15 5.44 -10.58
N LYS A 154 -5.72 5.47 -9.36
CA LYS A 154 -4.92 5.65 -8.14
C LYS A 154 -3.95 4.48 -7.98
N GLN A 155 -4.42 3.24 -8.13
CA GLN A 155 -3.59 2.04 -8.02
C GLN A 155 -2.50 1.99 -9.09
N MET A 156 -2.86 2.26 -10.34
CA MET A 156 -1.94 2.33 -11.47
C MET A 156 -1.00 3.53 -11.34
N ARG A 157 -1.42 4.66 -10.77
CA ARG A 157 -0.55 5.78 -10.41
C ARG A 157 0.44 5.36 -9.33
N TYR A 158 0.02 4.61 -8.31
CA TYR A 158 0.94 4.04 -7.33
C TYR A 158 1.91 3.05 -7.99
N GLU A 159 1.44 2.20 -8.90
CA GLU A 159 2.27 1.25 -9.65
C GLU A 159 3.22 1.92 -10.64
N ILE A 160 2.80 2.98 -11.33
CA ILE A 160 3.58 3.80 -12.28
C ILE A 160 4.60 4.64 -11.51
N ILE A 161 4.23 5.32 -10.42
CA ILE A 161 5.19 6.01 -9.54
C ILE A 161 6.21 5.01 -9.01
N ASN A 162 5.75 3.81 -8.65
CA ASN A 162 6.64 2.72 -8.28
C ASN A 162 7.42 2.16 -9.49
N ALA A 163 6.99 2.30 -10.74
CA ALA A 163 7.62 1.71 -11.93
C ALA A 163 8.57 2.65 -12.69
N MET A 164 8.33 3.97 -12.65
CA MET A 164 9.14 5.03 -13.27
C MET A 164 10.51 5.25 -12.62
N THR A 165 10.98 4.27 -11.87
CA THR A 165 12.26 4.25 -11.14
C THR A 165 13.21 3.18 -11.65
N ALA A 166 12.98 2.70 -12.89
CA ALA A 166 13.98 2.01 -13.69
C ALA A 166 14.66 3.01 -14.64
N PRO A 167 15.98 2.91 -14.87
CA PRO A 167 16.75 3.88 -15.63
C PRO A 167 16.53 3.68 -17.14
N SER A 168 15.79 4.57 -17.79
CA SER A 168 16.02 4.85 -19.20
C SER A 168 16.89 6.10 -19.27
N GLY A 169 18.09 5.93 -19.83
CA GLY A 169 19.04 7.01 -20.00
C GLY A 169 18.47 8.18 -20.78
N GLU A 170 19.04 9.33 -20.44
CA GLU A 170 18.94 10.63 -21.10
C GLU A 170 17.73 11.51 -20.80
N LEU A 171 18.10 12.65 -20.20
CA LEU A 171 17.42 13.93 -20.03
C LEU A 171 16.66 14.17 -18.72
N VAL A 172 17.23 15.13 -17.97
CA VAL A 172 16.76 15.88 -16.79
C VAL A 172 17.30 15.37 -15.44
N ASP A 173 18.33 16.09 -14.98
CA ASP A 173 18.97 16.03 -13.66
C ASP A 173 17.98 16.38 -12.55
N LEU A 174 17.44 15.36 -11.87
CA LEU A 174 16.69 15.48 -10.61
C LEU A 174 17.51 14.78 -9.52
N ARG A 175 18.43 15.53 -8.90
CA ARG A 175 19.16 15.11 -7.70
C ARG A 175 18.16 14.86 -6.56
N GLY A 176 17.69 13.63 -6.41
CA GLY A 176 16.81 13.20 -5.31
C GLY A 176 15.56 12.39 -5.70
N THR A 177 15.55 11.64 -6.80
CA THR A 177 14.42 10.76 -7.13
C THR A 177 14.46 9.42 -6.38
N PRO A 178 13.37 9.00 -5.73
CA PRO A 178 13.34 7.82 -4.89
C PRO A 178 13.32 6.53 -5.73
N GLN A 179 14.38 5.72 -5.66
CA GLN A 179 14.48 4.44 -6.37
C GLN A 179 13.36 3.45 -6.00
N ARG A 180 13.00 2.58 -6.95
CA ARG A 180 12.09 1.45 -6.75
C ARG A 180 12.68 0.57 -5.65
N THR A 181 11.98 0.42 -4.52
CA THR A 181 12.40 -0.53 -3.47
C THR A 181 12.22 -1.97 -3.97
N LYS A 182 13.13 -2.44 -4.83
CA LYS A 182 13.28 -3.87 -5.11
C LYS A 182 14.19 -4.41 -4.01
N LEU A 183 13.59 -5.02 -3.00
CA LEU A 183 14.38 -5.83 -2.08
C LEU A 183 14.96 -7.00 -2.84
N ALA A 184 16.23 -7.28 -2.58
CA ALA A 184 16.87 -8.45 -3.12
C ALA A 184 16.22 -9.68 -2.44
N GLY A 185 15.42 -10.44 -3.18
CA GLY A 185 14.79 -11.66 -2.70
C GLY A 185 13.60 -12.11 -3.55
N SER A 186 13.60 -13.39 -3.93
CA SER A 186 12.40 -14.07 -4.44
C SER A 186 11.53 -14.52 -3.26
N MET A 187 10.27 -14.85 -3.53
CA MET A 187 9.41 -15.56 -2.57
C MET A 187 10.12 -16.83 -2.09
N VAL A 188 10.14 -17.08 -0.79
CA VAL A 188 10.88 -18.21 -0.19
C VAL A 188 9.88 -19.21 0.40
N SER A 189 10.16 -20.50 0.25
CA SER A 189 9.32 -21.60 0.77
C SER A 189 9.41 -21.81 2.29
N GLY A 190 9.99 -20.88 3.03
CA GLY A 190 10.19 -20.94 4.48
C GLY A 190 11.41 -20.14 4.96
N LEU A 191 11.50 -19.91 6.26
CA LEU A 191 12.62 -19.20 6.88
C LEU A 191 13.95 -19.98 6.78
N SER A 192 15.04 -19.27 6.51
CA SER A 192 16.40 -19.83 6.57
C SER A 192 16.91 -20.00 8.01
N ASN A 193 17.96 -20.79 8.21
CA ASN A 193 18.56 -21.01 9.55
C ASN A 193 18.95 -19.70 10.27
N ILE A 194 19.42 -18.71 9.51
CA ILE A 194 19.78 -17.38 10.04
C ILE A 194 18.51 -16.66 10.53
N GLU A 195 17.45 -16.71 9.72
CA GLU A 195 16.19 -16.03 10.02
C GLU A 195 15.48 -16.71 11.20
N VAL A 196 15.48 -18.04 11.29
CA VAL A 196 14.94 -18.78 12.43
C VAL A 196 15.65 -18.40 13.74
N ALA A 197 16.99 -18.30 13.73
CA ALA A 197 17.74 -17.88 14.90
C ALA A 197 17.38 -16.46 15.35
N TYR A 198 17.24 -15.53 14.40
CA TYR A 198 16.81 -14.17 14.72
C TYR A 198 15.35 -14.07 15.21
N VAL A 199 14.44 -14.79 14.55
CA VAL A 199 13.02 -14.84 14.94
C VAL A 199 12.87 -15.32 16.38
N LYS A 200 13.64 -16.33 16.79
CA LYS A 200 13.61 -16.85 18.16
C LYS A 200 13.95 -15.77 19.20
N GLU A 201 14.94 -14.93 18.90
CA GLU A 201 15.29 -13.79 19.75
C GLU A 201 14.19 -12.72 19.76
N ILE A 202 13.55 -12.44 18.61
CA ILE A 202 12.42 -11.50 18.54
C ILE A 202 11.19 -12.05 19.29
N GLN A 203 10.89 -13.34 19.18
CA GLN A 203 9.82 -13.99 19.93
C GLN A 203 10.04 -13.85 21.42
N THR A 204 11.25 -14.16 21.89
CA THR A 204 11.65 -13.98 23.28
C THR A 204 11.50 -12.52 23.71
N TYR A 205 11.95 -11.56 22.89
CA TYR A 205 11.78 -10.13 23.16
C TYR A 205 10.31 -9.73 23.28
N ASN A 206 9.49 -10.10 22.30
CA ASN A 206 8.06 -9.78 22.26
C ASN A 206 7.30 -10.39 23.44
N ASP A 207 7.64 -11.62 23.85
CA ASP A 207 7.07 -12.25 25.04
C ASP A 207 7.38 -11.44 26.32
N HIS A 208 8.59 -10.89 26.45
CA HIS A 208 8.94 -10.02 27.57
C HIS A 208 8.17 -8.69 27.52
N VAL A 209 8.00 -8.13 26.31
CA VAL A 209 7.20 -6.90 26.10
C VAL A 209 5.74 -7.13 26.48
N LEU A 210 5.14 -8.24 26.05
CA LEU A 210 3.76 -8.61 26.36
C LEU A 210 3.58 -8.87 27.87
N ARG A 211 4.54 -9.52 28.53
CA ARG A 211 4.50 -9.76 29.98
C ARG A 211 4.82 -8.54 30.83
N GLY A 212 5.26 -7.43 30.23
CA GLY A 212 5.66 -6.22 30.94
C GLY A 212 6.93 -6.37 31.79
N ILE A 213 7.78 -7.35 31.48
CA ILE A 213 9.05 -7.61 32.19
C ILE A 213 10.13 -6.66 31.64
N THR A 214 11.27 -6.52 32.35
CA THR A 214 12.45 -5.79 31.86
C THR A 214 12.84 -6.25 30.46
N ARG A 215 12.87 -5.30 29.52
CA ARG A 215 13.14 -5.56 28.10
C ARG A 215 14.61 -5.94 27.90
N PRO A 216 14.91 -7.12 27.32
CA PRO A 216 16.28 -7.45 26.98
C PRO A 216 16.77 -6.53 25.84
N SER A 217 18.04 -6.15 25.85
CA SER A 217 18.61 -5.37 24.75
C SER A 217 18.71 -6.24 23.50
N LEU A 218 17.91 -5.91 22.47
CA LEU A 218 17.93 -6.60 21.18
C LEU A 218 19.33 -6.65 20.55
N PHE A 219 20.17 -5.63 20.76
CA PHE A 219 21.56 -5.65 20.28
C PHE A 219 22.36 -6.79 20.90
N THR A 220 22.20 -7.03 22.19
CA THR A 220 22.92 -8.13 22.88
C THR A 220 22.39 -9.49 22.45
N ALA A 221 21.07 -9.61 22.23
CA ALA A 221 20.43 -10.83 21.75
C ALA A 221 20.90 -11.19 20.33
N PHE A 222 20.85 -10.23 19.41
CA PHE A 222 21.27 -10.43 18.03
C PHE A 222 22.78 -10.63 17.87
N CYS A 223 23.61 -9.97 18.70
CA CYS A 223 25.04 -10.23 18.75
C CYS A 223 25.33 -11.69 19.15
N LYS A 224 24.63 -12.23 20.16
CA LYS A 224 24.76 -13.65 20.56
C LYS A 224 24.27 -14.59 19.46
N ALA A 225 23.14 -14.28 18.82
CA ALA A 225 22.64 -15.07 17.70
C ALA A 225 23.67 -15.12 16.56
N SER A 226 24.37 -14.01 16.30
CA SER A 226 25.37 -13.91 15.23
C SER A 226 26.55 -14.87 15.37
N GLU A 227 26.92 -15.22 16.60
CA GLU A 227 28.00 -16.17 16.89
C GLU A 227 27.66 -17.59 16.40
N SER A 228 26.37 -17.92 16.27
CA SER A 228 25.90 -19.21 15.76
C SER A 228 25.95 -19.36 14.24
N PHE A 229 26.16 -18.27 13.49
CA PHE A 229 26.09 -18.27 12.03
C PHE A 229 27.38 -18.75 11.35
N ASN A 230 28.48 -18.85 12.11
CA ASN A 230 29.81 -19.19 11.60
C ASN A 230 30.32 -18.25 10.48
N ASP A 231 29.82 -17.02 10.41
CA ASP A 231 30.31 -15.99 9.48
C ASP A 231 31.10 -14.91 10.25
N ARG A 232 32.42 -14.87 9.99
CA ARG A 232 33.33 -13.91 10.60
C ARG A 232 32.95 -12.46 10.26
N LYS A 233 32.52 -12.17 9.02
CA LYS A 233 32.18 -10.81 8.59
C LYS A 233 30.94 -10.29 9.33
N ILE A 234 29.95 -11.16 9.55
CA ILE A 234 28.75 -10.82 10.32
C ILE A 234 29.07 -10.63 11.81
N THR A 235 29.97 -11.46 12.36
CA THR A 235 30.43 -11.28 13.74
C THR A 235 31.15 -9.95 13.92
N GLU A 236 32.02 -9.57 12.98
CA GLU A 236 32.68 -8.26 12.95
C GLU A 236 31.67 -7.11 12.79
N LEU A 237 30.63 -7.27 11.97
CA LEU A 237 29.53 -6.31 11.84
C LEU A 237 28.84 -6.07 13.19
N TRP A 238 28.47 -7.13 13.92
CA TRP A 238 27.80 -6.97 15.21
C TRP A 238 28.72 -6.46 16.32
N GLN A 239 30.03 -6.74 16.25
CA GLN A 239 31.01 -6.11 17.14
C GLN A 239 31.10 -4.60 16.91
N MET A 240 31.10 -4.16 15.65
CA MET A 240 31.05 -2.75 15.30
C MET A 240 29.77 -2.08 15.81
N VAL A 241 28.61 -2.72 15.59
CA VAL A 241 27.31 -2.25 16.12
C VAL A 241 27.35 -2.12 17.64
N LYS A 242 27.88 -3.13 18.35
CA LYS A 242 28.00 -3.10 19.81
C LYS A 242 28.83 -1.92 20.32
N CYS A 243 29.89 -1.53 19.60
CA CYS A 243 30.71 -0.37 19.97
C CYS A 243 30.00 0.98 19.74
N MET A 244 29.23 1.09 18.66
CA MET A 244 28.56 2.34 18.25
C MET A 244 27.23 2.59 18.95
N VAL A 245 26.63 1.57 19.56
CA VAL A 245 25.29 1.65 20.18
C VAL A 245 25.32 2.08 21.65
N ASP A 246 26.51 2.17 22.25
CA ASP A 246 26.71 2.63 23.63
C ASP A 246 26.54 4.17 23.76
N ILE A 247 25.50 4.72 23.13
CA ILE A 247 25.15 6.13 23.11
C ILE A 247 24.17 6.39 24.28
N PRO A 248 24.26 7.54 24.97
CA PRO A 248 23.28 7.91 25.99
C PRO A 248 21.84 7.80 25.46
N PRO A 249 20.86 7.40 26.29
CA PRO A 249 19.48 7.24 25.85
C PRO A 249 18.96 8.55 25.27
N THR A 250 18.60 8.52 23.98
CA THR A 250 17.99 9.65 23.30
C THR A 250 16.54 9.81 23.79
N PRO A 251 16.07 11.05 24.05
CA PRO A 251 14.68 11.27 24.43
C PRO A 251 13.73 10.84 23.30
N ARG A 252 12.52 10.41 23.67
CA ARG A 252 11.45 10.08 22.71
C ARG A 252 11.01 11.38 22.01
N GLY A 253 11.57 11.61 20.83
CA GLY A 253 11.36 12.80 20.02
C GLY A 253 11.96 12.58 18.63
N ASP A 254 12.32 13.67 17.97
CA ASP A 254 12.95 13.59 16.65
C ASP A 254 14.37 13.03 16.75
N GLN A 255 14.57 11.80 16.27
CA GLN A 255 15.82 11.07 16.43
C GLN A 255 16.98 11.76 15.72
N ILE A 256 16.75 12.40 14.57
CA ILE A 256 17.80 13.16 13.86
C ILE A 256 18.25 14.34 14.70
N LYS A 257 17.32 15.17 15.20
CA LYS A 257 17.66 16.32 16.05
C LYS A 257 18.38 15.92 17.33
N SER A 258 18.00 14.78 17.93
CA SER A 258 18.70 14.26 19.10
C SER A 258 20.14 13.86 18.78
N ARG A 259 20.37 13.18 17.64
CA ARG A 259 21.70 12.75 17.19
C ARG A 259 22.58 13.90 16.74
N SER A 260 22.00 14.92 16.11
CA SER A 260 22.69 16.15 15.69
C SER A 260 23.03 17.09 16.86
N SER A 261 22.81 16.67 18.10
CA SER A 261 23.32 17.41 19.25
C SER A 261 24.83 17.21 19.36
N PRO A 262 25.60 18.27 19.68
CA PRO A 262 27.06 18.21 19.65
C PRO A 262 27.61 17.13 20.60
N ALA A 263 26.99 16.95 21.76
CA ALA A 263 27.38 15.91 22.72
C ALA A 263 27.23 14.48 22.16
N ILE A 264 26.19 14.21 21.36
CA ILE A 264 25.97 12.90 20.76
C ILE A 264 26.87 12.72 19.53
N GLU A 265 27.04 13.73 18.69
CA GLU A 265 27.98 13.68 17.56
C GLU A 265 29.40 13.38 18.02
N GLN A 266 29.88 14.08 19.05
CA GLN A 266 31.18 13.82 19.67
C GLN A 266 31.30 12.38 20.17
N LYS A 267 30.23 11.86 20.79
CA LYS A 267 30.21 10.49 21.28
C LYS A 267 30.31 9.48 20.13
N ILE A 268 29.56 9.68 19.05
CA ILE A 268 29.61 8.86 17.83
C ILE A 268 31.03 8.85 17.26
N VAL A 269 31.67 10.01 17.10
CA VAL A 269 33.05 10.12 16.62
C VAL A 269 34.03 9.41 17.56
N SER A 270 33.90 9.59 18.87
CA SER A 270 34.77 8.93 19.85
C SER A 270 34.66 7.41 19.82
N GLN A 271 33.46 6.86 19.61
CA GLN A 271 33.21 5.43 19.53
C GLN A 271 33.74 4.84 18.23
N ALA A 272 33.53 5.54 17.11
CA ALA A 272 34.05 5.14 15.81
C ALA A 272 35.59 5.09 15.82
N ARG A 273 36.24 6.12 16.38
CA ARG A 273 37.70 6.15 16.59
C ARG A 273 38.16 4.98 17.45
N LYS A 274 37.52 4.77 18.60
CA LYS A 274 37.86 3.66 19.52
C LYS A 274 37.72 2.29 18.85
N TYR A 275 36.68 2.08 18.05
CA TYR A 275 36.50 0.84 17.29
C TYR A 275 37.64 0.64 16.28
N LEU A 276 37.95 1.65 15.46
CA LEU A 276 39.03 1.60 14.46
C LEU A 276 40.41 1.44 15.10
N GLU A 277 40.65 2.04 16.26
CA GLU A 277 41.88 1.90 17.06
C GLU A 277 42.05 0.48 17.60
N ASN A 278 40.98 -0.09 18.18
CA ASN A 278 40.99 -1.46 18.68
C ASN A 278 41.20 -2.48 17.55
N ARG A 279 40.47 -2.31 16.43
CA ARG A 279 40.62 -3.16 15.24
C ARG A 279 42.04 -3.13 14.70
N TYR A 280 42.68 -1.96 14.69
CA TYR A 280 44.08 -1.84 14.26
C TYR A 280 45.05 -2.49 15.24
N ARG A 281 44.79 -2.43 16.55
CA ARG A 281 45.59 -3.15 17.55
C ARG A 281 45.50 -4.65 17.37
N ASP A 282 44.33 -5.18 17.03
CA ASP A 282 44.16 -6.61 16.74
C ASP A 282 44.89 -7.01 15.45
N PHE A 283 44.84 -6.15 14.43
CA PHE A 283 45.64 -6.30 13.20
C PHE A 283 47.15 -6.31 13.46
N MET A 284 47.65 -5.38 14.28
CA MET A 284 49.07 -5.37 14.68
C MET A 284 49.47 -6.65 15.41
N ASN A 285 48.62 -7.17 16.31
CA ASN A 285 48.85 -8.45 16.97
C ASN A 285 48.89 -9.61 15.96
N SER A 286 48.00 -9.64 14.96
CA SER A 286 48.01 -10.68 13.91
C SER A 286 49.33 -10.69 13.14
N ILE A 287 49.78 -9.52 12.65
CA ILE A 287 51.03 -9.41 11.88
C ILE A 287 52.25 -9.84 12.70
N ILE A 288 52.29 -9.48 13.98
CA ILE A 288 53.37 -9.88 14.89
C ILE A 288 53.35 -11.39 15.13
N ASN A 289 52.16 -11.97 15.32
CA ASN A 289 52.00 -13.41 15.53
C ASN A 289 52.38 -14.22 14.26
N GLU A 290 52.18 -13.66 13.08
CA GLU A 290 52.65 -14.24 11.81
C GLU A 290 54.17 -14.13 11.64
N ASN A 291 54.80 -13.09 12.21
CA ASN A 291 56.23 -12.77 12.01
C ASN A 291 57.04 -12.75 13.32
N LEU A 292 56.83 -13.73 14.21
CA LEU A 292 57.41 -13.76 15.56
C LEU A 292 58.94 -13.64 15.58
N ALA A 293 59.63 -14.30 14.63
CA ALA A 293 61.09 -14.30 14.57
C ALA A 293 61.69 -12.91 14.28
N GLN A 294 61.00 -12.10 13.46
CA GLN A 294 61.42 -10.73 13.12
C GLN A 294 60.95 -9.72 14.17
N ALA A 295 59.75 -9.94 14.72
CA ALA A 295 59.13 -9.03 15.68
C ALA A 295 59.89 -8.93 17.02
N LYS A 296 60.64 -9.98 17.40
CA LYS A 296 61.43 -10.07 18.64
C LYS A 296 60.67 -9.51 19.86
N ARG A 297 59.39 -9.86 19.97
CA ARG A 297 58.50 -9.37 21.03
C ARG A 297 59.08 -9.81 22.37
N GLY A 298 59.53 -8.84 23.16
CA GLY A 298 60.03 -9.10 24.52
C GLY A 298 58.93 -9.63 25.45
N GLY A 299 59.30 -9.98 26.69
CA GLY A 299 58.36 -10.55 27.68
C GLY A 299 57.42 -9.56 28.37
N VAL A 300 57.53 -8.25 28.10
CA VAL A 300 56.72 -7.22 28.78
C VAL A 300 55.47 -6.89 27.94
N PRO A 301 54.25 -7.11 28.47
CA PRO A 301 53.02 -6.70 27.81
C PRO A 301 52.86 -5.17 27.87
N GLY A 302 52.48 -4.55 26.76
CA GLY A 302 52.18 -3.11 26.69
C GLY A 302 52.07 -2.59 25.26
N THR A 303 51.54 -1.39 25.09
CA THR A 303 51.35 -0.73 23.78
C THR A 303 52.70 -0.41 23.13
N ILE A 304 53.65 0.15 23.88
CA ILE A 304 54.98 0.53 23.35
C ILE A 304 55.76 -0.70 22.86
N PRO A 305 55.91 -1.81 23.63
CA PRO A 305 56.56 -3.01 23.13
C PRO A 305 55.86 -3.59 21.89
N LEU A 306 54.52 -3.59 21.86
CA LEU A 306 53.75 -4.06 20.70
C LEU A 306 54.09 -3.25 19.44
N ILE A 307 54.09 -1.93 19.55
CA ILE A 307 54.34 -1.03 18.42
C ILE A 307 55.82 -1.08 17.99
N LYS A 308 56.77 -1.15 18.92
CA LYS A 308 58.19 -1.34 18.61
C LYS A 308 58.42 -2.61 17.79
N SER A 309 57.79 -3.71 18.18
CA SER A 309 57.80 -4.97 17.42
C SER A 309 57.14 -4.81 16.05
N PHE A 310 55.99 -4.13 15.98
CA PHE A 310 55.28 -3.90 14.71
C PHE A 310 56.08 -3.05 13.71
N VAL A 311 56.63 -1.91 14.16
CA VAL A 311 57.49 -1.04 13.36
C VAL A 311 58.71 -1.79 12.87
N GLY A 312 59.31 -2.63 13.71
CA GLY A 312 60.44 -3.47 13.33
C GLY A 312 60.16 -4.46 12.20
N VAL A 313 58.91 -4.88 12.03
CA VAL A 313 58.49 -5.79 10.94
C VAL A 313 58.05 -5.01 9.70
N LYS A 314 57.22 -3.98 9.88
CA LYS A 314 56.53 -3.26 8.80
C LYS A 314 57.40 -2.19 8.15
N VAL A 315 58.21 -1.46 8.92
CA VAL A 315 59.00 -0.32 8.42
C VAL A 315 60.41 -0.80 8.11
N GLN A 316 60.61 -1.27 6.88
CA GLN A 316 61.90 -1.79 6.40
C GLN A 316 62.71 -0.73 5.63
N ASN A 317 62.02 0.22 4.96
CA ASN A 317 62.65 1.30 4.22
C ASN A 317 62.76 2.55 5.10
N LEU A 318 63.98 2.89 5.53
CA LEU A 318 64.26 4.05 6.38
C LEU A 318 64.72 5.30 5.59
N ARG A 319 64.80 5.22 4.25
CA ARG A 319 65.44 6.25 3.42
C ARG A 319 64.77 7.62 3.45
N ASP A 320 63.45 7.63 3.62
CA ASP A 320 62.64 8.86 3.57
C ASP A 320 62.25 9.36 4.98
N LEU A 321 62.76 8.73 6.04
CA LEU A 321 62.46 9.06 7.43
C LEU A 321 63.48 10.06 7.99
N GLU A 322 63.05 10.86 8.97
CA GLU A 322 64.00 11.67 9.75
C GLU A 322 64.92 10.75 10.58
N ASP A 323 66.20 11.14 10.67
CA ASP A 323 67.27 10.40 11.36
C ASP A 323 67.19 10.54 12.89
N VAL A 324 65.97 10.41 13.44
CA VAL A 324 65.67 10.55 14.87
C VAL A 324 65.21 9.19 15.41
N MET A 325 66.03 8.61 16.29
CA MET A 325 65.88 7.24 16.75
C MET A 325 65.60 7.16 18.25
N VAL A 326 64.72 6.24 18.66
CA VAL A 326 64.46 5.85 20.05
C VAL A 326 64.66 4.34 20.15
N GLU A 327 65.64 3.90 20.94
CA GLU A 327 66.00 2.48 21.12
C GLU A 327 66.11 1.71 19.77
N ASP A 328 66.94 2.22 18.85
CA ASP A 328 67.20 1.65 17.51
C ASP A 328 65.98 1.56 16.57
N LYS A 329 64.91 2.33 16.83
CA LYS A 329 63.74 2.47 15.95
C LYS A 329 63.45 3.94 15.62
N PRO A 330 62.91 4.23 14.42
CA PRO A 330 62.58 5.60 14.02
C PRO A 330 61.42 6.16 14.85
N LEU A 331 61.57 7.40 15.32
CA LEU A 331 60.63 8.05 16.25
C LEU A 331 59.22 8.22 15.66
N TRP A 332 59.10 8.82 14.47
CA TRP A 332 57.79 9.20 13.91
C TRP A 332 56.88 8.01 13.60
N PRO A 333 57.37 6.87 13.08
CA PRO A 333 56.57 5.65 13.01
C PRO A 333 56.07 5.16 14.38
N LEU A 334 56.89 5.23 15.44
CA LEU A 334 56.46 4.87 16.78
C LEU A 334 55.34 5.79 17.28
N VAL A 335 55.52 7.11 17.13
CA VAL A 335 54.53 8.12 17.54
C VAL A 335 53.21 7.93 16.78
N TYR A 336 53.28 7.80 15.45
CA TYR A 336 52.10 7.59 14.60
C TYR A 336 51.33 6.33 14.99
N TYR A 337 51.99 5.18 15.12
CA TYR A 337 51.30 3.94 15.48
C TYR A 337 50.78 3.92 16.93
N CYS A 338 51.43 4.65 17.85
CA CYS A 338 50.88 4.87 19.20
C CYS A 338 49.55 5.63 19.11
N MET A 339 49.52 6.74 18.36
CA MET A 339 48.29 7.51 18.13
C MET A 339 47.23 6.68 17.40
N ARG A 340 47.60 5.91 16.36
CA ARG A 340 46.70 5.05 15.59
C ARG A 340 46.07 3.92 16.41
N SER A 341 46.74 3.50 17.49
CA SER A 341 46.23 2.52 18.45
C SER A 341 45.39 3.14 19.59
N GLY A 342 45.26 4.46 19.61
CA GLY A 342 44.50 5.22 20.60
C GLY A 342 45.25 5.56 21.89
N ASP A 343 46.57 5.29 21.96
CA ASP A 343 47.39 5.49 23.16
C ASP A 343 48.33 6.70 23.00
N TYR A 344 47.79 7.88 23.28
CA TYR A 344 48.52 9.15 23.14
C TYR A 344 49.58 9.30 24.26
N LYS A 345 49.37 8.66 25.41
CA LYS A 345 50.34 8.64 26.52
C LYS A 345 51.58 7.84 26.14
N ALA A 346 51.40 6.71 25.45
CA ALA A 346 52.52 5.96 24.88
C ALA A 346 53.30 6.78 23.83
N ALA A 347 52.61 7.57 23.01
CA ALA A 347 53.26 8.48 22.05
C ALA A 347 54.11 9.55 22.76
N LEU A 348 53.60 10.15 23.84
CA LEU A 348 54.35 11.09 24.68
C LEU A 348 55.59 10.46 25.34
N GLN A 349 55.49 9.22 25.79
CA GLN A 349 56.63 8.49 26.35
C GLN A 349 57.74 8.31 25.31
N CYS A 350 57.40 7.97 24.06
CA CYS A 350 58.37 7.88 22.97
C CYS A 350 59.05 9.24 22.69
N LEU A 351 58.29 10.35 22.71
CA LEU A 351 58.84 11.70 22.52
C LEU A 351 59.78 12.10 23.67
N ASN A 352 59.45 11.75 24.91
CA ASN A 352 60.27 12.07 26.08
C ASN A 352 61.58 11.26 26.16
N GLN A 353 61.65 10.12 25.47
CA GLN A 353 62.85 9.28 25.37
C GLN A 353 63.80 9.73 24.25
N CYS A 354 63.37 10.65 23.39
CA CYS A 354 64.16 11.17 22.29
C CYS A 354 65.11 12.29 22.77
N VAL A 355 66.31 12.35 22.18
CA VAL A 355 67.30 13.41 22.44
C VAL A 355 66.90 14.74 21.78
N THR A 356 66.28 14.67 20.60
CA THR A 356 65.78 15.84 19.87
C THR A 356 64.43 16.29 20.43
N GLU A 357 64.30 17.56 20.79
CA GLU A 357 63.06 18.12 21.33
C GLU A 357 62.12 18.63 20.24
N PHE A 358 60.82 18.36 20.40
CA PHE A 358 59.73 18.87 19.56
C PHE A 358 58.69 19.58 20.44
N PRO A 359 58.98 20.78 20.95
CA PRO A 359 58.22 21.39 22.04
C PRO A 359 56.78 21.75 21.63
N GLU A 360 56.55 22.22 20.41
CA GLU A 360 55.21 22.58 19.93
C GLU A 360 54.31 21.34 19.80
N PHE A 361 54.83 20.26 19.23
CA PHE A 361 54.07 19.01 19.08
C PHE A 361 53.83 18.33 20.42
N LYS A 362 54.84 18.30 21.29
CA LYS A 362 54.73 17.72 22.63
C LYS A 362 53.69 18.46 23.47
N ALA A 363 53.71 19.80 23.50
CA ALA A 363 52.73 20.59 24.25
C ALA A 363 51.30 20.34 23.75
N ALA A 364 51.08 20.32 22.43
CA ALA A 364 49.77 20.00 21.86
C ALA A 364 49.33 18.57 22.19
N LEU A 365 50.24 17.60 22.19
CA LEU A 365 49.92 16.21 22.50
C LEU A 365 49.64 15.99 24.00
N GLU A 366 50.31 16.72 24.89
CA GLU A 366 50.03 16.75 26.34
C GLU A 366 48.62 17.28 26.59
N GLU A 367 48.26 18.43 26.00
CA GLU A 367 46.90 18.98 26.11
C GLU A 367 45.85 18.00 25.56
N ALA A 368 46.12 17.35 24.44
CA ALA A 368 45.23 16.36 23.84
C ALA A 368 45.10 15.06 24.67
N CYS A 369 46.02 14.75 25.58
CA CYS A 369 45.89 13.59 26.45
C CYS A 369 44.85 13.79 27.56
N ASP A 370 44.64 15.04 27.98
CA ASP A 370 43.73 15.41 29.07
C ASP A 370 42.33 15.73 28.56
N ASP A 371 42.18 16.00 27.26
CA ASP A 371 40.90 16.27 26.61
C ASP A 371 40.15 14.96 26.21
N PRO A 372 38.86 14.79 26.56
CA PRO A 372 38.07 13.62 26.17
C PRO A 372 37.92 13.41 24.66
N GLN A 373 37.98 14.49 23.85
CA GLN A 373 37.93 14.42 22.38
C GLN A 373 39.32 14.22 21.77
N ARG A 374 40.38 14.23 22.59
CA ARG A 374 41.78 14.17 22.19
C ARG A 374 42.18 15.30 21.25
N HIS A 375 41.67 16.49 21.52
CA HIS A 375 42.01 17.72 20.80
C HIS A 375 42.90 18.63 21.65
N PRO A 376 43.92 19.28 21.06
CA PRO A 376 44.66 20.34 21.73
C PRO A 376 43.81 21.61 21.87
N SER A 377 44.23 22.56 22.71
CA SER A 377 43.57 23.86 22.80
C SER A 377 43.62 24.64 21.47
N SER A 378 42.68 25.55 21.24
CA SER A 378 42.65 26.40 20.04
C SER A 378 43.97 27.18 19.81
N ARG A 379 44.65 27.55 20.90
CA ARG A 379 45.97 28.19 20.87
C ARG A 379 47.04 27.22 20.36
N ALA A 380 47.15 26.03 20.97
CA ALA A 380 48.12 25.03 20.57
C ALA A 380 47.88 24.54 19.12
N GLU A 381 46.62 24.36 18.73
CA GLU A 381 46.22 24.05 17.35
C GLU A 381 46.72 25.12 16.35
N SER A 382 46.52 26.40 16.66
CA SER A 382 46.96 27.51 15.78
C SER A 382 48.50 27.56 15.63
N ILE A 383 49.23 27.33 16.73
CA ILE A 383 50.69 27.27 16.72
C ILE A 383 51.17 26.10 15.85
N LEU A 384 50.56 24.91 16.03
CA LEU A 384 50.94 23.72 15.31
C LEU A 384 50.65 23.82 13.80
N LYS A 385 49.51 24.40 13.40
CA LYS A 385 49.18 24.70 11.99
C LYS A 385 50.21 25.64 11.36
N LEU A 386 50.62 26.69 12.07
CA LEU A 386 51.63 27.64 11.58
C LEU A 386 53.00 26.96 11.42
N HIS A 387 53.38 26.15 12.40
CA HIS A 387 54.62 25.37 12.36
C HIS A 387 54.62 24.41 11.17
N TYR A 388 53.53 23.67 10.96
CA TYR A 388 53.36 22.75 9.85
C TYR A 388 53.53 23.46 8.49
N ARG A 389 52.81 24.59 8.28
CA ARG A 389 52.86 25.37 7.04
C ARG A 389 54.27 25.91 6.73
N LYS A 390 55.01 26.32 7.75
CA LYS A 390 56.35 26.93 7.60
C LYS A 390 57.48 25.92 7.41
N GLN A 391 57.40 24.77 8.09
CA GLN A 391 58.56 23.89 8.24
C GLN A 391 58.33 22.46 7.74
N LEU A 392 57.11 21.92 7.80
CA LEU A 392 56.86 20.51 7.48
C LEU A 392 56.38 20.24 6.06
N ARG A 393 55.84 21.24 5.35
CA ARG A 393 55.33 21.03 3.98
C ARG A 393 56.40 20.48 3.02
N SER A 394 57.66 20.84 3.25
CA SER A 394 58.84 20.40 2.49
C SER A 394 59.61 19.22 3.09
N VAL A 395 59.21 18.70 4.26
CA VAL A 395 59.89 17.57 4.92
C VAL A 395 59.54 16.27 4.22
N GLY A 396 60.48 15.33 4.13
CA GLY A 396 60.31 14.02 3.47
C GLY A 396 59.52 13.00 4.30
N ASP A 397 59.59 13.05 5.63
CA ASP A 397 59.02 12.00 6.51
C ASP A 397 57.48 11.98 6.50
N PRO A 398 56.85 10.92 5.95
CA PRO A 398 55.40 10.87 5.84
C PRO A 398 54.70 10.49 7.14
N TYR A 399 55.38 9.78 8.06
CA TYR A 399 54.82 9.45 9.37
C TYR A 399 54.75 10.69 10.25
N LYS A 400 55.74 11.57 10.15
CA LYS A 400 55.72 12.88 10.80
C LYS A 400 54.52 13.71 10.32
N LYS A 401 54.33 13.85 9.00
CA LYS A 401 53.19 14.58 8.44
C LYS A 401 51.85 13.99 8.91
N ALA A 402 51.71 12.67 8.82
CA ALA A 402 50.50 11.97 9.25
C ALA A 402 50.22 12.15 10.76
N ALA A 403 51.24 12.12 11.61
CA ALA A 403 51.10 12.35 13.05
C ALA A 403 50.64 13.78 13.38
N TYR A 404 51.19 14.79 12.70
CA TYR A 404 50.72 16.18 12.82
C TYR A 404 49.27 16.31 12.35
N CYS A 405 48.94 15.77 11.18
CA CYS A 405 47.59 15.82 10.60
C CYS A 405 46.55 15.03 11.40
N ALA A 406 46.96 14.02 12.18
CA ALA A 406 46.09 13.27 13.08
C ALA A 406 45.82 14.01 14.41
N LEU A 407 46.75 14.87 14.86
CA LEU A 407 46.57 15.69 16.04
C LEU A 407 45.76 16.97 15.72
N VAL A 408 46.04 17.58 14.58
CA VAL A 408 45.46 18.86 14.14
C VAL A 408 45.21 18.82 12.62
N PRO A 409 44.10 19.34 12.10
CA PRO A 409 43.83 19.40 10.66
C PRO A 409 44.73 20.45 9.97
N CYS A 410 45.96 20.08 9.61
CA CYS A 410 46.92 20.97 8.95
C CYS A 410 46.72 21.06 7.43
N GLU A 411 46.59 19.92 6.75
CA GLU A 411 46.27 19.79 5.32
C GLU A 411 45.16 18.75 5.15
N PRO A 412 43.88 19.12 5.31
CA PRO A 412 42.78 18.17 5.34
C PRO A 412 42.48 17.53 3.98
N ASP A 413 43.00 18.07 2.86
CA ASP A 413 42.81 17.49 1.53
C ASP A 413 43.85 16.40 1.20
N ASP A 414 44.98 16.35 1.92
CA ASP A 414 46.00 15.34 1.69
C ASP A 414 45.51 13.95 2.16
N LEU A 415 45.73 12.95 1.33
CA LEU A 415 45.38 11.55 1.60
C LEU A 415 46.51 10.81 2.34
N HIS A 416 47.74 11.36 2.34
CA HIS A 416 48.92 10.72 2.93
C HIS A 416 49.11 9.25 2.52
N SER A 417 48.97 8.97 1.22
CA SER A 417 48.93 7.61 0.64
C SER A 417 50.17 6.75 0.94
N GLU A 418 51.28 7.35 1.36
CA GLU A 418 52.51 6.65 1.77
C GLU A 418 52.36 5.91 3.11
N VAL A 419 51.48 6.38 3.99
CA VAL A 419 51.23 5.80 5.32
C VAL A 419 49.81 5.23 5.42
N ILE A 420 48.84 5.92 4.81
CA ILE A 420 47.43 5.55 4.80
C ILE A 420 47.15 4.68 3.59
N SER A 421 47.09 3.37 3.83
CA SER A 421 46.91 2.37 2.77
C SER A 421 45.52 1.73 2.75
N THR A 422 44.69 1.95 3.77
CA THR A 422 43.37 1.32 3.91
C THR A 422 42.26 2.35 4.12
N ALA A 423 41.03 1.99 3.75
CA ALA A 423 39.86 2.82 4.00
C ALA A 423 39.58 3.02 5.51
N ASP A 424 39.88 2.02 6.35
CA ASP A 424 39.81 2.14 7.81
C ASP A 424 40.79 3.21 8.34
N ASP A 425 41.99 3.29 7.77
CA ASP A 425 43.00 4.29 8.14
C ASP A 425 42.61 5.69 7.66
N TYR A 426 42.06 5.80 6.45
CA TYR A 426 41.51 7.04 5.92
C TYR A 426 40.38 7.55 6.83
N LEU A 427 39.43 6.69 7.18
CA LEU A 427 38.30 7.07 8.03
C LEU A 427 38.77 7.49 9.42
N TRP A 428 39.70 6.75 10.03
CA TRP A 428 40.27 7.10 11.33
C TRP A 428 40.90 8.50 11.30
N LEU A 429 41.71 8.82 10.27
CA LEU A 429 42.32 10.14 10.15
C LEU A 429 41.25 11.24 10.00
N LYS A 430 40.26 11.06 9.12
CA LYS A 430 39.20 12.05 8.93
C LYS A 430 38.39 12.27 10.20
N LEU A 431 38.10 11.21 10.96
CA LEU A 431 37.42 11.31 12.26
C LEU A 431 38.25 12.06 13.32
N CYS A 432 39.58 11.95 13.30
CA CYS A 432 40.46 12.77 14.15
C CYS A 432 40.45 14.27 13.76
N GLN A 433 40.14 14.58 12.51
CA GLN A 433 40.10 15.94 11.97
C GLN A 433 38.73 16.63 12.12
N VAL A 434 37.69 15.90 12.55
CA VAL A 434 36.34 16.47 12.72
C VAL A 434 36.35 17.58 13.77
N ARG A 435 35.64 18.68 13.49
CA ARG A 435 35.46 19.83 14.38
C ARG A 435 33.98 20.23 14.47
N GLU A 436 33.58 20.80 15.60
CA GLU A 436 32.19 21.24 15.86
C GLU A 436 31.79 22.47 15.04
N GLN A 437 32.74 23.38 14.78
CA GLN A 437 32.49 24.60 14.02
C GLN A 437 33.13 24.50 12.65
N SER A 438 32.40 24.95 11.63
CA SER A 438 32.94 25.11 10.28
C SER A 438 33.88 26.31 10.24
N ASP A 439 35.16 26.08 9.98
CA ASP A 439 36.06 27.14 9.55
C ASP A 439 35.64 27.61 8.14
N VAL A 440 35.78 28.92 7.86
CA VAL A 440 35.47 29.49 6.53
C VAL A 440 36.35 28.85 5.44
N GLU A 441 37.56 28.41 5.79
CA GLU A 441 38.51 27.76 4.89
C GLU A 441 38.33 26.23 4.81
N ASN A 442 37.92 25.56 5.89
CA ASN A 442 37.90 24.09 5.95
C ASN A 442 36.56 23.58 6.49
N LYS A 443 35.81 22.85 5.65
CA LYS A 443 34.55 22.20 6.03
C LYS A 443 34.84 20.89 6.77
N LEU A 444 35.27 20.95 8.02
CA LEU A 444 35.69 19.76 8.81
C LEU A 444 34.58 19.22 9.72
N THR A 445 33.32 19.51 9.44
CA THR A 445 32.20 19.03 10.25
C THR A 445 31.90 17.56 9.94
N LEU A 446 31.25 16.87 10.89
CA LEU A 446 30.80 15.49 10.68
C LEU A 446 29.86 15.39 9.47
N ASP A 447 28.95 16.35 9.31
CA ASP A 447 28.03 16.39 8.16
C ASP A 447 28.78 16.42 6.83
N TYR A 448 29.86 17.20 6.73
CA TYR A 448 30.64 17.26 5.50
C TYR A 448 31.34 15.94 5.20
N LEU A 449 31.89 15.27 6.21
CA LEU A 449 32.45 13.92 6.06
C LEU A 449 31.37 12.92 5.63
N GLN A 450 30.17 12.99 6.22
CA GLN A 450 29.04 12.15 5.85
C GLN A 450 28.61 12.36 4.39
N THR A 451 28.51 13.62 3.94
CA THR A 451 28.20 13.98 2.54
C THR A 451 29.30 13.49 1.61
N THR A 452 30.57 13.60 2.01
CA THR A 452 31.70 13.16 1.19
C THR A 452 31.64 11.65 0.95
N ILE A 453 31.36 10.86 1.98
CA ILE A 453 31.27 9.40 1.86
C ILE A 453 30.05 8.98 1.04
N SER A 454 28.87 9.56 1.31
CA SER A 454 27.61 9.10 0.72
C SER A 454 27.29 9.69 -0.65
N GLU A 455 27.59 10.97 -0.88
CA GLU A 455 27.20 11.69 -2.10
C GLU A 455 28.38 11.90 -3.06
N ILE A 456 29.58 12.21 -2.55
CA ILE A 456 30.74 12.50 -3.41
C ILE A 456 31.42 11.20 -3.87
N TYR A 457 31.73 10.30 -2.94
CA TYR A 457 32.32 9.00 -3.26
C TYR A 457 31.23 8.01 -3.69
N GLY A 458 30.21 7.81 -2.83
CA GLY A 458 29.08 6.94 -3.09
C GLY A 458 29.47 5.47 -3.33
N GLU A 459 28.49 4.67 -3.75
CA GLU A 459 28.65 3.20 -3.88
C GLU A 459 29.67 2.77 -4.94
N THR A 460 29.77 3.51 -6.04
CA THR A 460 30.65 3.18 -7.17
C THR A 460 32.13 3.27 -6.77
N TYR A 461 32.50 4.30 -6.02
CA TYR A 461 33.89 4.50 -5.56
C TYR A 461 34.36 3.36 -4.66
N TYR A 462 33.48 2.86 -3.79
CA TYR A 462 33.80 1.78 -2.85
C TYR A 462 33.63 0.39 -3.44
N HIS A 463 33.28 0.26 -4.74
CA HIS A 463 32.91 -1.02 -5.35
C HIS A 463 31.93 -1.80 -4.47
N ALA A 464 30.88 -1.12 -4.00
CA ALA A 464 30.08 -1.56 -2.85
C ALA A 464 29.41 -2.93 -3.06
N HIS A 465 29.12 -3.33 -4.31
CA HIS A 465 28.60 -4.66 -4.62
C HIS A 465 29.64 -5.79 -4.40
N GLU A 466 30.93 -5.51 -4.58
CA GLU A 466 32.01 -6.47 -4.35
C GLU A 466 32.45 -6.48 -2.88
N GLN A 467 32.43 -5.30 -2.24
CA GLN A 467 32.87 -5.10 -0.85
C GLN A 467 31.78 -4.46 0.02
N PRO A 468 30.63 -5.14 0.23
CA PRO A 468 29.48 -4.54 0.91
C PRO A 468 29.78 -4.15 2.36
N PHE A 469 30.54 -4.96 3.08
CA PHE A 469 30.89 -4.68 4.48
C PHE A 469 31.78 -3.44 4.63
N LEU A 470 32.61 -3.13 3.62
CA LEU A 470 33.47 -1.95 3.66
C LEU A 470 32.62 -0.69 3.58
N TYR A 471 31.78 -0.57 2.55
CA TYR A 471 30.92 0.60 2.41
C TYR A 471 29.95 0.75 3.57
N PHE A 472 29.37 -0.37 4.04
CA PHE A 472 28.56 -0.39 5.26
C PHE A 472 29.32 0.16 6.48
N SER A 473 30.58 -0.25 6.70
CA SER A 473 31.38 0.27 7.80
C SER A 473 31.65 1.77 7.69
N MET A 474 31.89 2.29 6.48
CA MET A 474 32.10 3.73 6.26
C MET A 474 30.86 4.55 6.63
N LEU A 475 29.67 4.09 6.22
CA LEU A 475 28.41 4.76 6.57
C LEU A 475 28.08 4.63 8.06
N PHE A 476 28.22 3.42 8.63
CA PHE A 476 27.80 3.15 9.99
C PHE A 476 28.71 3.82 11.03
N LEU A 477 30.02 3.81 10.82
CA LEU A 477 30.99 4.48 11.71
C LEU A 477 30.90 6.01 11.65
N THR A 478 30.38 6.57 10.56
CA THR A 478 30.10 8.02 10.49
C THR A 478 28.73 8.41 11.03
N GLY A 479 27.94 7.45 11.54
CA GLY A 479 26.63 7.72 12.14
C GLY A 479 25.47 7.82 11.14
N GLN A 480 25.70 7.52 9.86
CA GLN A 480 24.68 7.51 8.80
C GLN A 480 23.87 6.20 8.83
N PHE A 481 23.23 5.92 9.96
CA PHE A 481 22.60 4.62 10.23
C PHE A 481 21.52 4.24 9.22
N GLU A 482 20.66 5.18 8.83
CA GLU A 482 19.57 4.95 7.89
C GLU A 482 20.10 4.56 6.50
N ALA A 483 21.13 5.25 6.00
CA ALA A 483 21.77 4.93 4.74
C ALA A 483 22.52 3.59 4.81
N ALA A 484 23.17 3.29 5.93
CA ALA A 484 23.87 2.01 6.12
C ALA A 484 22.90 0.81 6.11
N ILE A 485 21.74 0.94 6.76
CA ILE A 485 20.70 -0.10 6.77
C ILE A 485 20.10 -0.27 5.38
N GLU A 486 19.80 0.84 4.71
CA GLU A 486 19.25 0.81 3.35
C GLU A 486 20.19 0.08 2.40
N PHE A 487 21.47 0.47 2.36
CA PHE A 487 22.48 -0.19 1.55
C PHE A 487 22.59 -1.70 1.86
N LEU A 488 22.53 -2.10 3.14
CA LEU A 488 22.59 -3.51 3.50
C LEU A 488 21.32 -4.29 3.09
N ALA A 489 20.16 -3.63 3.05
CA ALA A 489 18.89 -4.23 2.67
C ALA A 489 18.72 -4.36 1.14
N THR A 490 19.26 -3.39 0.37
CA THR A 490 19.08 -3.30 -1.09
C THR A 490 20.40 -3.56 -1.84
N GLY A 491 21.41 -2.71 -1.63
CA GLY A 491 22.67 -2.66 -2.39
C GLY A 491 23.62 -3.85 -2.17
N ALA A 492 23.65 -4.42 -0.96
CA ALA A 492 24.53 -5.53 -0.60
C ALA A 492 23.98 -6.92 -1.06
N GLY A 493 22.71 -6.99 -1.47
CA GLY A 493 22.08 -8.22 -1.96
C GLY A 493 21.29 -9.04 -0.92
N ALA A 494 20.53 -10.02 -1.42
CA ALA A 494 19.44 -10.68 -0.68
C ALA A 494 19.86 -11.42 0.60
N ARG A 495 21.12 -11.85 0.65
CA ARG A 495 21.68 -12.60 1.78
C ARG A 495 21.86 -11.74 3.03
N HIS A 496 22.00 -10.43 2.86
CA HIS A 496 22.27 -9.51 3.96
C HIS A 496 21.01 -8.82 4.50
N LEU A 497 19.89 -8.94 3.80
CA LEU A 497 18.60 -8.39 4.21
C LEU A 497 18.18 -8.78 5.64
N PRO A 498 18.31 -10.06 6.08
CA PRO A 498 17.98 -10.40 7.46
C PRO A 498 18.80 -9.55 8.44
N HIS A 499 20.11 -9.40 8.23
CA HIS A 499 20.95 -8.60 9.14
C HIS A 499 20.55 -7.12 9.16
N ALA A 500 20.21 -6.54 8.00
CA ALA A 500 19.75 -5.16 7.88
C ALA A 500 18.45 -4.92 8.67
N LEU A 501 17.46 -5.82 8.52
CA LEU A 501 16.19 -5.73 9.23
C LEU A 501 16.37 -5.82 10.75
N HIS A 502 17.14 -6.80 11.22
CA HIS A 502 17.34 -7.01 12.66
C HIS A 502 18.14 -5.86 13.29
N LEU A 503 19.10 -5.30 12.55
CA LEU A 503 19.76 -4.07 12.95
C LEU A 503 18.77 -2.90 13.04
N ALA A 504 17.93 -2.70 12.03
CA ALA A 504 16.89 -1.66 12.05
C ALA A 504 15.92 -1.83 13.23
N ALA A 505 15.48 -3.06 13.50
CA ALA A 505 14.59 -3.38 14.61
C ALA A 505 15.23 -3.05 15.98
N ALA A 506 16.49 -3.45 16.19
CA ALA A 506 17.22 -3.13 17.40
C ALA A 506 17.39 -1.61 17.58
N MET A 507 17.73 -0.89 16.51
CA MET A 507 17.88 0.57 16.53
C MET A 507 16.56 1.30 16.78
N HIS A 508 15.45 0.82 16.20
CA HIS A 508 14.12 1.37 16.42
C HIS A 508 13.69 1.25 17.89
N GLU A 509 13.85 0.07 18.50
CA GLU A 509 13.46 -0.16 19.90
C GLU A 509 14.32 0.64 20.90
N HIS A 510 15.55 1.02 20.53
CA HIS A 510 16.41 1.90 21.32
C HIS A 510 16.27 3.39 20.97
N ASN A 511 15.33 3.78 20.09
CA ASN A 511 15.11 5.16 19.62
C ASN A 511 16.33 5.80 18.93
N LEU A 512 17.17 5.00 18.28
CA LEU A 512 18.33 5.48 17.52
C LEU A 512 18.02 5.70 16.03
N LEU A 513 16.98 5.03 15.51
CA LEU A 513 16.60 5.08 14.11
C LEU A 513 15.59 6.20 13.84
N ALA A 514 15.85 7.03 12.84
CA ALA A 514 14.91 8.03 12.37
C ALA A 514 13.92 7.42 11.37
N VAL A 515 12.65 7.39 11.75
CA VAL A 515 11.59 6.78 10.94
C VAL A 515 10.87 7.82 10.09
N SER A 516 10.53 7.46 8.85
CA SER A 516 9.67 8.28 7.98
C SER A 516 8.25 8.38 8.56
N GLN A 517 7.64 9.57 8.49
CA GLN A 517 6.30 9.80 9.05
C GLN A 517 5.19 9.09 8.25
N SER A 518 5.43 8.79 6.96
CA SER A 518 4.46 8.15 6.08
C SER A 518 4.93 6.76 5.66
N VAL A 519 4.02 5.80 5.80
CA VAL A 519 4.16 4.40 5.36
C VAL A 519 4.25 4.31 3.83
N LEU A 520 3.65 5.27 3.13
CA LEU A 520 3.65 5.36 1.68
C LEU A 520 4.96 5.92 1.12
N ALA A 521 5.84 6.42 1.98
CA ALA A 521 7.15 6.93 1.56
C ALA A 521 8.01 5.79 0.97
N PRO A 522 8.97 6.13 0.09
CA PRO A 522 10.04 5.20 -0.31
C PRO A 522 10.80 4.66 0.92
N LEU A 523 11.61 3.61 0.71
CA LEU A 523 12.41 3.00 1.79
C LEU A 523 13.30 4.03 2.51
N ILE A 524 13.83 5.00 1.76
CA ILE A 524 14.58 6.13 2.30
C ILE A 524 13.98 7.44 1.80
N SER A 525 13.80 8.39 2.70
CA SER A 525 13.21 9.70 2.40
C SER A 525 14.06 10.81 3.02
N VAL A 526 14.20 11.93 2.33
CA VAL A 526 14.80 13.16 2.86
C VAL A 526 13.68 14.07 3.30
N ASP A 527 13.66 14.44 4.58
CA ASP A 527 12.74 15.46 5.08
C ASP A 527 13.40 16.84 4.86
N PRO A 528 12.72 17.82 4.23
CA PRO A 528 13.27 19.16 4.06
C PRO A 528 13.60 19.88 5.38
N ALA A 529 13.05 19.43 6.52
CA ALA A 529 13.38 19.96 7.84
C ALA A 529 14.69 19.41 8.42
N ASP A 530 15.23 18.32 7.86
CA ASP A 530 16.46 17.69 8.32
C ASP A 530 17.70 18.32 7.66
N LYS A 531 18.81 18.41 8.39
CA LYS A 531 20.08 18.94 7.88
C LYS A 531 20.71 17.92 6.91
N PRO A 532 21.12 18.30 5.69
CA PRO A 532 21.78 17.37 4.78
C PRO A 532 23.13 16.90 5.38
N PRO A 533 23.52 15.62 5.21
CA PRO A 533 22.94 14.59 4.33
C PRO A 533 21.95 13.64 5.04
N ALA A 534 21.29 14.08 6.12
CA ALA A 534 20.43 13.20 6.92
C ALA A 534 19.27 12.62 6.09
N LYS A 535 18.98 11.34 6.35
CA LYS A 535 17.92 10.56 5.69
C LYS A 535 17.08 9.85 6.75
N ARG A 536 15.79 9.64 6.47
CA ARG A 536 14.86 8.86 7.29
C ARG A 536 14.54 7.52 6.63
N LEU A 537 14.46 6.45 7.42
CA LEU A 537 14.14 5.11 6.94
C LEU A 537 12.64 4.83 7.12
N ASN A 538 11.97 4.32 6.09
CA ASN A 538 10.63 3.79 6.23
C ASN A 538 10.68 2.36 6.83
N PHE A 539 10.77 2.31 8.15
CA PHE A 539 10.86 1.08 8.92
C PHE A 539 9.65 0.15 8.71
N ALA A 540 8.44 0.71 8.60
CA ALA A 540 7.23 -0.06 8.32
C ALA A 540 7.34 -0.78 6.96
N ARG A 541 7.73 -0.06 5.91
CA ARG A 541 7.91 -0.64 4.57
C ARG A 541 8.98 -1.72 4.55
N LEU A 542 10.09 -1.54 5.27
CA LEU A 542 11.15 -2.55 5.36
C LEU A 542 10.63 -3.86 5.96
N ILE A 543 9.89 -3.78 7.07
CA ILE A 543 9.28 -4.95 7.72
C ILE A 543 8.27 -5.64 6.79
N LEU A 544 7.38 -4.88 6.17
CA LEU A 544 6.32 -5.45 5.32
C LEU A 544 6.89 -6.22 4.15
N LEU A 545 7.84 -5.61 3.44
CA LEU A 545 8.44 -6.25 2.27
C LEU A 545 9.28 -7.48 2.68
N TYR A 546 9.83 -7.49 3.90
CA TYR A 546 10.50 -8.66 4.44
C TYR A 546 9.50 -9.79 4.77
N VAL A 547 8.42 -9.47 5.49
CA VAL A 547 7.37 -10.42 5.89
C VAL A 547 6.66 -11.03 4.68
N LYS A 548 6.37 -10.24 3.65
CA LYS A 548 5.73 -10.69 2.41
C LYS A 548 6.46 -11.85 1.71
N ARG A 549 7.74 -12.09 2.02
CA ARG A 549 8.52 -13.22 1.45
C ARG A 549 8.15 -14.58 2.02
N PHE A 550 7.61 -14.65 3.24
CA PHE A 550 7.32 -15.89 3.96
C PHE A 550 5.98 -15.90 4.71
N GLU A 551 5.13 -14.86 4.60
CA GLU A 551 3.83 -14.78 5.29
C GLU A 551 2.89 -15.96 5.00
N SER A 552 3.01 -16.58 3.82
CA SER A 552 2.22 -17.75 3.43
C SER A 552 2.73 -19.05 4.07
N SER A 553 4.04 -19.17 4.28
CA SER A 553 4.70 -20.36 4.84
C SER A 553 4.71 -20.32 6.38
N ASP A 554 5.08 -19.18 6.95
CA ASP A 554 5.36 -18.98 8.38
C ASP A 554 4.54 -17.79 8.94
N PRO A 555 3.21 -17.93 9.08
CA PRO A 555 2.33 -16.84 9.49
C PRO A 555 2.51 -16.42 10.96
N LYS A 556 2.94 -17.33 11.84
CA LYS A 556 3.16 -17.03 13.26
C LYS A 556 4.34 -16.09 13.44
N GLU A 557 5.45 -16.41 12.79
CA GLU A 557 6.72 -15.69 12.83
C GLU A 557 6.56 -14.30 12.21
N SER A 558 5.77 -14.22 11.13
CA SER A 558 5.35 -12.97 10.48
C SER A 558 4.68 -12.00 11.43
N LEU A 559 3.77 -12.46 12.31
CA LEU A 559 3.13 -11.61 13.32
C LEU A 559 4.13 -11.00 14.31
N HIS A 560 5.15 -11.75 14.72
CA HIS A 560 6.16 -11.21 15.64
C HIS A 560 6.97 -10.07 15.01
N TYR A 561 7.22 -10.12 13.70
CA TYR A 561 7.83 -8.99 12.98
C TYR A 561 6.88 -7.80 12.87
N LEU A 562 5.62 -8.04 12.51
CA LEU A 562 4.62 -6.97 12.44
C LEU A 562 4.46 -6.30 13.82
N PHE A 563 4.58 -7.04 14.92
CA PHE A 563 4.43 -6.51 16.28
C PHE A 563 5.51 -5.47 16.65
N LEU A 564 6.62 -5.40 15.92
CA LEU A 564 7.60 -4.31 16.05
C LEU A 564 6.99 -2.95 15.65
N LEU A 565 5.92 -2.95 14.85
CA LEU A 565 5.20 -1.76 14.39
C LEU A 565 4.14 -1.25 15.39
N ARG A 566 3.97 -1.91 16.55
CA ARG A 566 2.91 -1.62 17.54
C ARG A 566 2.85 -0.18 18.06
N CYS A 567 3.97 0.55 17.99
CA CYS A 567 4.08 1.94 18.46
C CYS A 567 3.85 2.96 17.34
N MET A 568 3.70 2.52 16.08
CA MET A 568 3.42 3.39 14.95
C MET A 568 1.92 3.44 14.67
N LYS A 569 1.49 4.58 14.15
CA LYS A 569 0.11 4.81 13.72
C LYS A 569 0.06 5.07 12.22
N ASP A 570 -1.04 4.67 11.59
CA ASP A 570 -1.31 4.99 10.19
C ASP A 570 -1.79 6.45 10.07
N PRO A 571 -1.93 6.99 8.84
CA PRO A 571 -2.48 8.34 8.64
C PRO A 571 -3.89 8.55 9.21
N TYR A 572 -4.60 7.48 9.54
CA TYR A 572 -5.94 7.47 10.15
C TYR A 572 -5.89 7.20 11.66
N GLU A 573 -4.72 7.34 12.28
CA GLU A 573 -4.42 7.08 13.70
C GLU A 573 -4.64 5.64 14.19
N ARG A 574 -4.86 4.68 13.30
CA ARG A 574 -4.99 3.26 13.63
C ARG A 574 -3.62 2.67 13.94
N ASN A 575 -3.58 1.66 14.80
CA ASN A 575 -2.35 0.95 15.09
C ASN A 575 -1.84 0.23 13.81
N MET A 576 -0.60 0.52 13.41
CA MET A 576 0.00 -0.06 12.20
C MET A 576 0.03 -1.59 12.25
N PHE A 577 0.27 -2.19 13.43
CA PHE A 577 0.20 -3.64 13.59
C PHE A 577 -1.19 -4.18 13.23
N ALA A 578 -2.25 -3.56 13.75
CA ALA A 578 -3.61 -4.04 13.56
C ALA A 578 -4.02 -3.96 12.08
N ALA A 579 -3.67 -2.87 11.39
CA ALA A 579 -3.96 -2.69 9.98
C ALA A 579 -3.26 -3.75 9.10
N PHE A 580 -1.98 -4.02 9.34
CA PHE A 580 -1.24 -5.01 8.55
C PHE A 580 -1.51 -6.45 8.94
N ALA A 581 -1.77 -6.72 10.21
CA ALA A 581 -2.27 -8.01 10.64
C ALA A 581 -3.59 -8.32 9.93
N ALA A 582 -4.48 -7.33 9.78
CA ALA A 582 -5.72 -7.49 9.03
C ALA A 582 -5.46 -7.78 7.54
N GLU A 583 -4.59 -7.01 6.90
CA GLU A 583 -4.20 -7.25 5.50
C GLU A 583 -3.62 -8.67 5.28
N MET A 584 -2.73 -9.11 6.19
CA MET A 584 -2.15 -10.45 6.15
C MET A 584 -3.21 -11.55 6.32
N VAL A 585 -4.19 -11.36 7.20
CA VAL A 585 -5.31 -12.29 7.41
C VAL A 585 -6.22 -12.39 6.18
N VAL A 586 -6.44 -11.27 5.50
CA VAL A 586 -7.26 -11.19 4.27
C VAL A 586 -6.58 -11.94 3.12
N ASP A 587 -5.27 -11.78 2.97
CA ASP A 587 -4.48 -12.42 1.90
C ASP A 587 -4.10 -13.88 2.23
N ALA A 588 -4.25 -14.30 3.49
CA ALA A 588 -3.91 -15.65 3.94
C ALA A 588 -4.83 -16.74 3.35
N THR A 589 -4.28 -17.95 3.22
CA THR A 589 -5.06 -19.15 2.90
C THR A 589 -6.09 -19.45 4.00
N PRO A 590 -7.19 -20.15 3.69
CA PRO A 590 -8.22 -20.48 4.70
C PRO A 590 -7.66 -21.18 5.95
N ALA A 591 -6.68 -22.09 5.77
CA ALA A 591 -6.01 -22.76 6.88
C ALA A 591 -5.22 -21.79 7.78
N ASN A 592 -4.45 -20.89 7.16
CA ASN A 592 -3.69 -19.87 7.89
C ASN A 592 -4.61 -18.85 8.56
N ARG A 593 -5.74 -18.49 7.94
CA ARG A 593 -6.73 -17.58 8.52
C ARG A 593 -7.29 -18.13 9.83
N VAL A 594 -7.66 -19.41 9.84
CA VAL A 594 -8.11 -20.12 11.05
C VAL A 594 -7.03 -20.17 12.12
N LEU A 595 -5.76 -20.35 11.74
CA LEU A 595 -4.65 -20.32 12.69
C LEU A 595 -4.44 -18.92 13.31
N LEU A 596 -4.52 -17.87 12.50
CA LEU A 596 -4.27 -16.49 12.89
C LEU A 596 -5.37 -15.95 13.79
N VAL A 597 -6.62 -16.09 13.36
CA VAL A 597 -7.81 -15.49 13.99
C VAL A 597 -8.52 -16.49 14.90
N GLY A 598 -8.27 -17.79 14.75
CA GLY A 598 -9.00 -18.83 15.48
C GLY A 598 -10.24 -19.30 14.73
N LYS A 599 -11.03 -20.15 15.40
CA LYS A 599 -12.27 -20.74 14.85
C LYS A 599 -13.39 -20.62 15.86
N LEU A 600 -14.64 -20.62 15.39
CA LEU A 600 -15.80 -20.68 16.28
C LEU A 600 -16.12 -22.15 16.62
N GLU A 601 -16.19 -22.49 17.90
CA GLU A 601 -16.61 -23.82 18.37
C GLU A 601 -17.65 -23.67 19.48
N LYS A 602 -18.86 -24.22 19.25
CA LYS A 602 -19.99 -24.18 20.21
C LYS A 602 -20.22 -22.78 20.81
N ASP A 603 -20.30 -21.78 19.94
CA ASP A 603 -20.59 -20.37 20.28
C ASP A 603 -19.47 -19.63 21.02
N ARG A 604 -18.29 -20.24 21.15
CA ARG A 604 -17.09 -19.56 21.65
C ARG A 604 -16.01 -19.57 20.61
N ARG A 605 -15.38 -18.41 20.40
CA ARG A 605 -14.18 -18.29 19.59
C ARG A 605 -13.02 -18.99 20.30
N MET A 606 -12.47 -20.04 19.68
CA MET A 606 -11.16 -20.56 20.07
C MET A 606 -10.12 -19.53 19.66
N GLN A 607 -9.23 -19.20 20.60
CA GLN A 607 -8.22 -18.18 20.39
C GLN A 607 -7.24 -18.59 19.29
N GLY A 608 -6.95 -17.66 18.39
CA GLY A 608 -5.89 -17.73 17.41
C GLY A 608 -4.58 -17.15 17.94
N ILE A 609 -3.57 -17.08 17.07
CA ILE A 609 -2.28 -16.50 17.42
C ILE A 609 -2.40 -15.00 17.71
N LEU A 610 -3.32 -14.29 17.04
CA LEU A 610 -3.51 -12.85 17.25
C LEU A 610 -3.92 -12.49 18.68
N ASP A 611 -4.60 -13.39 19.39
CA ASP A 611 -5.02 -13.15 20.78
C ASP A 611 -3.83 -13.14 21.77
N GLN A 612 -2.68 -13.68 21.36
CA GLN A 612 -1.45 -13.65 22.18
C GLN A 612 -0.86 -12.24 22.25
N PHE A 613 -1.15 -11.41 21.25
CA PHE A 613 -0.74 -10.01 21.22
C PHE A 613 -1.86 -9.19 21.87
N GLN A 614 -1.55 -8.45 22.95
CA GLN A 614 -2.51 -7.68 23.78
C GLN A 614 -3.20 -6.54 23.02
N ILE A 615 -4.03 -6.89 22.04
CA ILE A 615 -4.65 -6.01 21.05
C ILE A 615 -6.11 -6.40 20.97
N ASN A 616 -6.97 -5.44 20.61
CA ASN A 616 -8.36 -5.73 20.38
C ASN A 616 -8.52 -6.57 19.10
N THR A 617 -8.54 -7.89 19.25
CA THR A 617 -8.63 -8.82 18.13
C THR A 617 -9.96 -8.69 17.41
N ASP A 618 -11.04 -8.34 18.10
CA ASP A 618 -12.35 -8.14 17.50
C ASP A 618 -12.36 -6.96 16.52
N ASP A 619 -11.62 -5.89 16.82
CA ASP A 619 -11.44 -4.77 15.89
C ASP A 619 -10.68 -5.21 14.63
N VAL A 620 -9.62 -6.02 14.79
CA VAL A 620 -8.85 -6.56 13.65
C VAL A 620 -9.75 -7.45 12.79
N ILE A 621 -10.57 -8.31 13.39
CA ILE A 621 -11.50 -9.19 12.69
C ILE A 621 -12.54 -8.38 11.91
N ASN A 622 -13.10 -7.33 12.51
CA ASN A 622 -14.04 -6.43 11.83
C ASN A 622 -13.39 -5.71 10.64
N ILE A 623 -12.15 -5.23 10.79
CA ILE A 623 -11.39 -4.64 9.68
C ILE A 623 -11.17 -5.66 8.56
N CYS A 624 -10.83 -6.91 8.89
CA CYS A 624 -10.68 -7.99 7.90
C CYS A 624 -12.00 -8.25 7.16
N ALA A 625 -13.11 -8.30 7.88
CA ALA A 625 -14.43 -8.57 7.32
C ALA A 625 -14.87 -7.46 6.35
N ASP A 626 -14.66 -6.19 6.72
CA ASP A 626 -14.90 -5.04 5.84
C ASP A 626 -13.99 -5.07 4.60
N MET A 627 -12.72 -5.44 4.75
CA MET A 627 -11.78 -5.57 3.63
C MET A 627 -12.18 -6.68 2.67
N LEU A 628 -12.58 -7.85 3.17
CA LEU A 628 -13.07 -8.98 2.36
C LEU A 628 -14.37 -8.62 1.62
N TYR A 629 -15.28 -7.92 2.31
CA TYR A 629 -16.51 -7.40 1.70
C TYR A 629 -16.20 -6.46 0.54
N ARG A 630 -15.29 -5.49 0.71
CA ARG A 630 -14.85 -4.58 -0.36
C ARG A 630 -14.13 -5.29 -1.51
N LYS A 631 -13.40 -6.37 -1.23
CA LYS A 631 -12.79 -7.24 -2.26
C LYS A 631 -13.81 -8.12 -3.00
N GLY A 632 -15.07 -8.17 -2.56
CA GLY A 632 -16.12 -9.01 -3.15
C GLY A 632 -16.05 -10.49 -2.73
N LEU A 633 -15.19 -10.85 -1.76
CA LEU A 633 -15.05 -12.21 -1.23
C LEU A 633 -16.07 -12.44 -0.11
N LEU A 634 -17.34 -12.59 -0.50
CA LEU A 634 -18.47 -12.62 0.43
C LEU A 634 -18.51 -13.85 1.36
N GLU A 635 -18.16 -15.05 0.87
CA GLU A 635 -18.09 -16.28 1.71
C GLU A 635 -17.15 -16.07 2.90
N ASP A 636 -15.95 -15.56 2.63
CA ASP A 636 -14.94 -15.29 3.64
C ASP A 636 -15.37 -14.15 4.57
N ALA A 637 -15.99 -13.09 4.03
CA ALA A 637 -16.51 -12.00 4.83
C ALA A 637 -17.55 -12.48 5.87
N VAL A 638 -18.46 -13.38 5.47
CA VAL A 638 -19.44 -13.98 6.40
C VAL A 638 -18.72 -14.69 7.54
N THR A 639 -17.72 -15.52 7.26
CA THR A 639 -16.98 -16.23 8.33
C THR A 639 -16.30 -15.27 9.31
N MET A 640 -15.79 -14.14 8.82
CA MET A 640 -15.12 -13.14 9.64
C MET A 640 -16.13 -12.31 10.47
N TYR A 641 -17.27 -11.92 9.91
CA TYR A 641 -18.33 -11.26 10.68
C TYR A 641 -18.93 -12.16 11.74
N ASP A 642 -19.06 -13.46 11.46
CA ASP A 642 -19.51 -14.47 12.42
C ASP A 642 -18.51 -14.61 13.58
N LEU A 643 -17.20 -14.57 13.29
CA LEU A 643 -16.16 -14.53 14.32
C LEU A 643 -16.16 -13.24 15.15
N ALA A 644 -16.48 -12.09 14.55
CA ALA A 644 -16.62 -10.81 15.25
C ALA A 644 -17.97 -10.67 16.00
N GLY A 645 -18.88 -11.62 15.86
CA GLY A 645 -20.20 -11.57 16.50
C GLY A 645 -21.18 -10.57 15.88
N ASN A 646 -20.91 -10.06 14.66
CA ASN A 646 -21.82 -9.14 13.97
C ASN A 646 -22.92 -9.91 13.22
N GLN A 647 -23.96 -10.31 13.96
CA GLN A 647 -25.03 -11.18 13.47
C GLN A 647 -25.85 -10.55 12.34
N GLU A 648 -26.04 -9.23 12.35
CA GLU A 648 -26.78 -8.52 11.30
C GLU A 648 -26.10 -8.65 9.94
N LYS A 649 -24.80 -8.35 9.86
CA LYS A 649 -24.03 -8.46 8.62
C LYS A 649 -23.88 -9.92 8.15
N VAL A 650 -23.78 -10.88 9.08
CA VAL A 650 -23.76 -12.31 8.74
C VAL A 650 -25.04 -12.70 8.03
N LEU A 651 -26.19 -12.40 8.63
CA LEU A 651 -27.49 -12.80 8.09
C LEU A 651 -27.81 -12.09 6.77
N SER A 652 -27.51 -10.78 6.65
CA SER A 652 -27.76 -10.04 5.41
C SER A 652 -26.92 -10.57 4.25
N LEU A 653 -25.61 -10.77 4.45
CA LEU A 653 -24.72 -11.33 3.42
C LEU A 653 -25.09 -12.78 3.07
N MET A 654 -25.48 -13.58 4.06
CA MET A 654 -25.98 -14.93 3.80
C MET A 654 -27.28 -14.90 2.98
N CYS A 655 -28.22 -13.98 3.24
CA CYS A 655 -29.40 -13.83 2.40
C CYS A 655 -29.04 -13.51 0.94
N THR A 656 -28.09 -12.60 0.72
CA THR A 656 -27.60 -12.26 -0.63
C THR A 656 -26.96 -13.47 -1.32
N LEU A 657 -26.11 -14.22 -0.61
CA LEU A 657 -25.43 -15.41 -1.14
C LEU A 657 -26.39 -16.56 -1.42
N LEU A 658 -27.31 -16.84 -0.50
CA LEU A 658 -28.28 -17.93 -0.62
C LEU A 658 -29.22 -17.69 -1.81
N THR A 659 -29.71 -16.46 -1.99
CA THR A 659 -30.62 -16.10 -3.09
C THR A 659 -30.06 -16.47 -4.47
N GLN A 660 -28.74 -16.36 -4.67
CA GLN A 660 -28.09 -16.69 -5.94
C GLN A 660 -28.06 -18.22 -6.23
N VAL A 661 -28.10 -19.05 -5.18
CA VAL A 661 -27.90 -20.50 -5.28
C VAL A 661 -29.13 -21.34 -4.91
N VAL A 662 -30.18 -20.75 -4.33
CA VAL A 662 -31.33 -21.45 -3.73
C VAL A 662 -32.08 -22.34 -4.72
N SER A 663 -32.15 -22.03 -6.01
CA SER A 663 -32.85 -22.89 -7.00
C SER A 663 -31.95 -23.94 -7.66
N GLN A 664 -30.63 -23.81 -7.54
CA GLN A 664 -29.65 -24.68 -8.21
C GLN A 664 -29.64 -26.11 -7.62
N ARG A 665 -29.14 -27.08 -8.39
CA ARG A 665 -29.00 -28.46 -7.90
C ARG A 665 -27.75 -28.61 -7.02
N GLY A 666 -27.89 -29.32 -5.90
CA GLY A 666 -26.75 -29.68 -5.03
C GLY A 666 -25.78 -30.63 -5.74
N VAL A 667 -24.55 -30.19 -5.95
CA VAL A 667 -23.43 -31.02 -6.41
C VAL A 667 -22.38 -31.04 -5.29
N PRO A 668 -21.78 -32.20 -4.94
CA PRO A 668 -20.76 -32.24 -3.89
C PRO A 668 -19.61 -31.27 -4.20
N GLY A 669 -19.30 -30.39 -3.24
CA GLY A 669 -18.25 -29.37 -3.40
C GLY A 669 -18.68 -28.09 -4.12
N SER A 670 -19.92 -28.00 -4.63
CA SER A 670 -20.44 -26.76 -5.21
C SER A 670 -20.61 -25.66 -4.16
N LEU A 671 -20.65 -24.41 -4.64
CA LEU A 671 -20.93 -23.23 -3.82
C LEU A 671 -22.21 -23.41 -2.98
N ARG A 672 -23.28 -23.93 -3.61
CA ARG A 672 -24.54 -24.24 -2.92
C ARG A 672 -24.34 -25.14 -1.71
N THR A 673 -23.62 -26.26 -1.87
CA THR A 673 -23.43 -27.25 -0.79
C THR A 673 -22.61 -26.66 0.37
N ARG A 674 -21.60 -25.83 0.08
CA ARG A 674 -20.85 -25.12 1.11
C ARG A 674 -21.73 -24.13 1.86
N LEU A 675 -22.44 -23.26 1.14
CA LEU A 675 -23.36 -22.27 1.74
C LEU A 675 -24.47 -22.92 2.55
N GLN A 676 -24.99 -24.08 2.12
CA GLN A 676 -25.97 -24.85 2.87
C GLN A 676 -25.43 -25.33 4.21
N THR A 677 -24.19 -25.84 4.20
CA THR A 677 -23.51 -26.30 5.42
C THR A 677 -23.32 -25.13 6.38
N THR A 678 -22.78 -24.00 5.89
CA THR A 678 -22.61 -22.77 6.68
C THR A 678 -23.93 -22.25 7.23
N ALA A 679 -25.01 -22.24 6.43
CA ALA A 679 -26.33 -21.79 6.86
C ALA A 679 -26.93 -22.69 7.94
N MET A 680 -26.73 -24.01 7.84
CA MET A 680 -27.16 -24.96 8.87
C MET A 680 -26.36 -24.77 10.16
N ASP A 681 -25.06 -24.56 10.07
CA ASP A 681 -24.19 -24.30 11.22
C ASP A 681 -24.57 -23.00 11.93
N ILE A 682 -24.83 -21.91 11.20
CA ILE A 682 -25.31 -20.64 11.77
C ILE A 682 -26.69 -20.84 12.41
N SER A 683 -27.61 -21.51 11.71
CA SER A 683 -28.97 -21.75 12.21
C SER A 683 -29.01 -22.58 13.48
N THR A 684 -28.13 -23.57 13.63
CA THR A 684 -28.09 -24.41 14.83
C THR A 684 -27.55 -23.62 16.03
N ARG A 685 -26.57 -22.74 15.82
CA ARG A 685 -26.02 -21.88 16.87
C ARG A 685 -26.99 -20.79 17.32
N TYR A 686 -27.67 -20.14 16.38
CA TYR A 686 -28.57 -19.02 16.70
C TYR A 686 -29.92 -19.47 17.27
N LYS A 687 -30.18 -20.78 17.37
CA LYS A 687 -31.44 -21.33 17.87
C LYS A 687 -31.71 -20.99 19.35
N ASP A 688 -30.64 -20.92 20.15
CA ASP A 688 -30.72 -20.69 21.61
C ASP A 688 -30.18 -19.31 22.04
N ALA A 689 -29.69 -18.49 21.08
CA ALA A 689 -29.06 -17.19 21.33
C ALA A 689 -30.00 -16.01 21.00
N ALA A 690 -29.85 -14.89 21.71
CA ALA A 690 -30.57 -13.67 21.39
C ALA A 690 -30.01 -13.04 20.11
N ILE A 691 -30.80 -13.02 19.03
CA ILE A 691 -30.37 -12.52 17.72
C ILE A 691 -30.41 -10.99 17.70
N GLN A 692 -29.25 -10.36 17.53
CA GLN A 692 -29.06 -8.92 17.35
C GLN A 692 -29.14 -8.55 15.87
N ALA A 693 -30.33 -8.67 15.27
CA ALA A 693 -30.59 -8.28 13.89
C ALA A 693 -32.05 -7.85 13.69
N PRO A 694 -32.35 -7.05 12.65
CA PRO A 694 -33.73 -6.72 12.29
C PRO A 694 -34.56 -7.99 12.04
N SER A 695 -35.79 -8.03 12.55
CA SER A 695 -36.68 -9.20 12.43
C SER A 695 -36.93 -9.61 10.97
N GLU A 696 -36.86 -8.67 10.03
CA GLU A 696 -37.02 -8.90 8.59
C GLU A 696 -35.86 -9.70 8.00
N VAL A 697 -34.62 -9.38 8.38
CA VAL A 697 -33.43 -10.10 7.90
C VAL A 697 -33.40 -11.53 8.45
N VAL A 698 -33.80 -11.68 9.71
CA VAL A 698 -33.90 -12.99 10.37
C VAL A 698 -34.95 -13.87 9.69
N SER A 699 -36.14 -13.34 9.42
CA SER A 699 -37.20 -14.11 8.75
C SER A 699 -36.81 -14.48 7.32
N SER A 700 -36.15 -13.58 6.59
CA SER A 700 -35.64 -13.86 5.24
C SER A 700 -34.60 -14.97 5.22
N PHE A 701 -33.65 -14.97 6.17
CA PHE A 701 -32.63 -16.02 6.25
C PHE A 701 -33.25 -17.41 6.49
N TYR A 702 -34.16 -17.52 7.46
CA TYR A 702 -34.83 -18.79 7.76
C TYR A 702 -35.70 -19.26 6.58
N THR A 703 -36.38 -18.33 5.91
CA THR A 703 -37.16 -18.64 4.70
C THR A 703 -36.26 -19.17 3.59
N LEU A 704 -35.12 -18.52 3.31
CA LEU A 704 -34.17 -18.97 2.27
C LEU A 704 -33.56 -20.33 2.61
N ARG A 705 -33.23 -20.59 3.89
CA ARG A 705 -32.76 -21.90 4.36
C ARG A 705 -33.81 -22.99 4.11
N ASP A 706 -35.07 -22.72 4.45
CA ASP A 706 -36.16 -23.68 4.26
C ASP A 706 -36.45 -23.92 2.77
N LEU A 707 -36.28 -22.87 1.94
CA LEU A 707 -36.31 -23.00 0.48
C LEU A 707 -35.17 -23.88 -0.05
N MET A 708 -33.97 -23.85 0.54
CA MET A 708 -32.91 -24.79 0.14
C MET A 708 -33.33 -26.25 0.38
N VAL A 709 -33.92 -26.53 1.54
CA VAL A 709 -34.44 -27.86 1.88
C VAL A 709 -35.55 -28.27 0.90
N PHE A 710 -36.43 -27.35 0.54
CA PHE A 710 -37.45 -27.56 -0.48
C PHE A 710 -36.84 -27.92 -1.84
N PHE A 711 -35.87 -27.15 -2.33
CA PHE A 711 -35.24 -27.42 -3.62
C PHE A 711 -34.44 -28.73 -3.63
N ASP A 712 -33.83 -29.12 -2.51
CA ASP A 712 -33.19 -30.43 -2.38
C ASP A 712 -34.21 -31.56 -2.46
N GLN A 713 -35.36 -31.42 -1.78
CA GLN A 713 -36.47 -32.39 -1.87
C GLN A 713 -37.05 -32.45 -3.30
N PHE A 714 -37.15 -31.31 -3.98
CA PHE A 714 -37.60 -31.23 -5.38
C PHE A 714 -36.64 -31.95 -6.32
N HIS A 715 -35.34 -31.68 -6.24
CA HIS A 715 -34.33 -32.30 -7.10
C HIS A 715 -34.13 -33.79 -6.80
N ASN A 716 -34.42 -34.24 -5.57
CA ASN A 716 -34.42 -35.65 -5.17
C ASN A 716 -35.75 -36.39 -5.43
N GLU A 717 -36.68 -35.76 -6.15
CA GLU A 717 -38.01 -36.31 -6.51
C GLU A 717 -38.92 -36.66 -5.31
N GLN A 718 -38.63 -36.09 -4.12
CA GLN A 718 -39.43 -36.27 -2.91
C GLN A 718 -40.58 -35.24 -2.87
N TYR A 719 -41.51 -35.38 -3.81
CA TYR A 719 -42.55 -34.39 -4.06
C TYR A 719 -43.52 -34.15 -2.90
N GLN A 720 -43.86 -35.18 -2.11
CA GLN A 720 -44.79 -35.05 -0.99
C GLN A 720 -44.20 -34.28 0.18
N SER A 721 -42.91 -34.47 0.49
CA SER A 721 -42.22 -33.67 1.51
C SER A 721 -42.00 -32.24 1.03
N ALA A 722 -41.67 -32.05 -0.24
CA ALA A 722 -41.50 -30.72 -0.83
C ALA A 722 -42.76 -29.84 -0.71
N LEU A 723 -43.94 -30.40 -1.00
CA LEU A 723 -45.20 -29.68 -0.82
C LEU A 723 -45.52 -29.35 0.64
N ARG A 724 -45.14 -30.21 1.59
CA ARG A 724 -45.29 -29.93 3.03
C ARG A 724 -44.39 -28.77 3.45
N THR A 725 -43.12 -28.79 3.05
CA THR A 725 -42.16 -27.71 3.34
C THR A 725 -42.64 -26.35 2.80
N ILE A 726 -43.27 -26.32 1.62
CA ILE A 726 -43.88 -25.08 1.08
C ILE A 726 -45.16 -24.68 1.80
N ALA A 727 -46.00 -25.63 2.20
CA ALA A 727 -47.19 -25.32 2.98
C ALA A 727 -46.80 -24.69 4.34
N ASP A 728 -45.75 -25.21 4.97
CA ASP A 728 -45.21 -24.73 6.24
C ASP A 728 -44.55 -23.35 6.10
N SER A 729 -43.87 -23.08 4.97
CA SER A 729 -43.22 -21.79 4.72
C SER A 729 -44.21 -20.63 4.54
N LYS A 730 -45.50 -20.91 4.29
CA LYS A 730 -46.57 -19.90 4.20
C LYS A 730 -46.31 -18.83 3.12
N MET A 731 -45.44 -19.14 2.15
CA MET A 731 -45.05 -18.22 1.07
C MET A 731 -46.05 -18.22 -0.09
N LEU A 732 -46.62 -19.38 -0.42
CA LEU A 732 -47.51 -19.58 -1.56
C LEU A 732 -48.95 -19.90 -1.12
N PRO A 733 -49.97 -19.41 -1.86
CA PRO A 733 -51.35 -19.81 -1.62
C PRO A 733 -51.59 -21.21 -2.17
N LEU A 734 -52.04 -22.13 -1.30
CA LEU A 734 -52.51 -23.46 -1.71
C LEU A 734 -53.99 -23.45 -2.12
N GLN A 735 -54.73 -22.41 -1.75
CA GLN A 735 -56.14 -22.22 -2.10
C GLN A 735 -56.34 -20.84 -2.72
N VAL A 736 -57.30 -20.74 -3.65
CA VAL A 736 -57.62 -19.50 -4.36
C VAL A 736 -58.03 -18.37 -3.40
N LYS A 737 -58.63 -18.71 -2.25
CA LYS A 737 -59.07 -17.75 -1.22
C LYS A 737 -57.92 -17.08 -0.47
N GLU A 738 -56.74 -17.70 -0.43
CA GLU A 738 -55.58 -17.16 0.28
C GLU A 738 -54.76 -16.20 -0.59
N VAL A 739 -55.06 -16.08 -1.88
CA VAL A 739 -54.24 -15.34 -2.85
C VAL A 739 -54.05 -13.88 -2.42
N ASP A 740 -55.12 -13.16 -2.09
CA ASP A 740 -55.05 -11.74 -1.70
C ASP A 740 -54.27 -11.53 -0.39
N GLU A 741 -54.42 -12.46 0.57
CA GLU A 741 -53.70 -12.42 1.85
C GLU A 741 -52.19 -12.60 1.61
N ARG A 742 -51.79 -13.58 0.79
CA ARG A 742 -50.39 -13.83 0.47
C ARG A 742 -49.75 -12.73 -0.35
N VAL A 743 -50.48 -12.11 -1.29
CA VAL A 743 -49.99 -10.97 -2.08
C VAL A 743 -49.70 -9.77 -1.18
N ASN A 744 -50.55 -9.51 -0.18
CA ASN A 744 -50.31 -8.46 0.80
C ASN A 744 -49.15 -8.79 1.74
N ALA A 745 -48.99 -10.05 2.14
CA ALA A 745 -47.85 -10.50 2.94
C ALA A 745 -46.52 -10.36 2.19
N LEU A 746 -46.50 -10.63 0.88
CA LEU A 746 -45.31 -10.52 0.04
C LEU A 746 -44.74 -9.09 -0.05
N ARG A 747 -45.58 -8.05 0.13
CA ARG A 747 -45.09 -6.66 0.18
C ARG A 747 -44.18 -6.37 1.37
N ARG A 748 -44.21 -7.22 2.40
CA ARG A 748 -43.40 -7.11 3.63
C ARG A 748 -42.19 -8.06 3.60
N VAL A 749 -42.03 -8.84 2.55
CA VAL A 749 -40.93 -9.80 2.38
C VAL A 749 -39.74 -9.07 1.76
N SER A 750 -38.52 -9.43 2.18
CA SER A 750 -37.30 -8.79 1.69
C SER A 750 -37.08 -9.05 0.19
N PRO A 751 -36.40 -8.13 -0.53
CA PRO A 751 -36.19 -8.24 -1.97
C PRO A 751 -35.43 -9.51 -2.38
N GLU A 752 -34.55 -10.01 -1.52
CA GLU A 752 -33.79 -11.25 -1.72
C GLU A 752 -34.72 -12.46 -1.86
N VAL A 753 -35.67 -12.59 -0.95
CA VAL A 753 -36.66 -13.69 -0.98
C VAL A 753 -37.61 -13.51 -2.16
N ALA A 754 -38.06 -12.29 -2.44
CA ALA A 754 -38.92 -11.99 -3.58
C ALA A 754 -38.27 -12.37 -4.92
N GLY A 755 -36.94 -12.23 -5.04
CA GLY A 755 -36.16 -12.66 -6.20
C GLY A 755 -36.22 -14.17 -6.46
N THR A 756 -36.33 -14.99 -5.42
CA THR A 756 -36.44 -16.46 -5.55
C THR A 756 -37.85 -16.95 -5.91
N LEU A 757 -38.87 -16.09 -5.82
CA LEU A 757 -40.27 -16.48 -5.93
C LEU A 757 -40.60 -17.14 -7.29
N ALA A 758 -39.95 -16.70 -8.36
CA ALA A 758 -40.17 -17.23 -9.71
C ALA A 758 -39.83 -18.71 -9.80
N ASP A 759 -38.66 -19.06 -9.26
CA ASP A 759 -38.16 -20.43 -9.25
C ASP A 759 -39.00 -21.32 -8.34
N VAL A 760 -39.41 -20.79 -7.18
CA VAL A 760 -40.26 -21.53 -6.23
C VAL A 760 -41.63 -21.82 -6.83
N LEU A 761 -42.26 -20.85 -7.49
CA LEU A 761 -43.53 -21.04 -8.20
C LEU A 761 -43.41 -22.10 -9.30
N LEU A 762 -42.38 -21.99 -10.13
CA LEU A 762 -42.14 -22.94 -11.22
C LEU A 762 -41.88 -24.35 -10.70
N ALA A 763 -41.06 -24.50 -9.67
CA ALA A 763 -40.79 -25.79 -9.04
C ALA A 763 -42.06 -26.40 -8.44
N THR A 764 -42.84 -25.61 -7.69
CA THR A 764 -44.12 -26.06 -7.10
C THR A 764 -45.09 -26.50 -8.17
N MET A 765 -45.26 -25.72 -9.24
CA MET A 765 -46.14 -26.08 -10.35
C MET A 765 -45.68 -27.35 -11.07
N THR A 766 -44.36 -27.51 -11.23
CA THR A 766 -43.77 -28.74 -11.80
C THR A 766 -44.04 -29.96 -10.91
N ILE A 767 -43.99 -29.81 -9.59
CA ILE A 767 -44.34 -30.87 -8.63
C ILE A 767 -45.80 -31.28 -8.80
N LEU A 768 -46.72 -30.30 -8.79
CA LEU A 768 -48.15 -30.56 -8.96
C LEU A 768 -48.40 -31.27 -10.30
N TYR A 769 -47.74 -30.84 -11.37
CA TYR A 769 -47.87 -31.44 -12.70
C TYR A 769 -47.39 -32.90 -12.75
N ARG A 770 -46.22 -33.20 -12.16
CA ARG A 770 -45.71 -34.57 -12.08
C ARG A 770 -46.61 -35.47 -11.22
N GLN A 771 -47.14 -34.95 -10.11
CA GLN A 771 -48.10 -35.71 -9.30
C GLN A 771 -49.41 -35.97 -10.04
N TYR A 772 -49.92 -34.98 -10.78
CA TYR A 772 -51.10 -35.13 -11.63
C TYR A 772 -50.89 -36.18 -12.72
N GLN A 773 -49.74 -36.16 -13.42
CA GLN A 773 -49.38 -37.18 -14.41
C GLN A 773 -49.29 -38.58 -13.80
N LYS A 774 -48.67 -38.72 -12.62
CA LYS A 774 -48.54 -39.99 -11.91
C LYS A 774 -49.90 -40.53 -11.45
N LEU A 775 -50.78 -39.69 -10.92
CA LEU A 775 -52.13 -40.08 -10.53
C LEU A 775 -52.98 -40.45 -11.77
N ARG A 776 -52.73 -39.82 -12.91
CA ARG A 776 -53.39 -40.14 -14.18
C ARG A 776 -52.93 -41.49 -14.76
N SER A 777 -51.67 -41.88 -14.56
CA SER A 777 -51.08 -43.12 -15.10
C SER A 777 -51.28 -44.38 -14.24
N VAL A 778 -51.68 -44.25 -12.98
CA VAL A 778 -51.99 -45.39 -12.09
C VAL A 778 -53.31 -46.06 -12.50
N GLU A 779 -53.39 -47.40 -12.44
CA GLU A 779 -54.61 -48.20 -12.73
C GLU A 779 -55.74 -48.00 -11.70
N PRO A 780 -57.01 -48.32 -12.02
CA PRO A 780 -58.17 -47.80 -11.30
C PRO A 780 -58.32 -48.40 -9.89
N GLY A 781 -58.13 -47.55 -8.88
CA GLY A 781 -58.68 -47.72 -7.53
C GLY A 781 -59.99 -46.95 -7.37
N ASP A 782 -60.29 -46.47 -6.16
CA ASP A 782 -61.46 -45.61 -5.87
C ASP A 782 -61.49 -44.36 -6.79
N GLU A 783 -62.29 -44.42 -7.86
CA GLU A 783 -62.41 -43.36 -8.87
C GLU A 783 -62.84 -42.03 -8.22
N ILE A 784 -63.71 -42.08 -7.21
CA ILE A 784 -64.21 -40.91 -6.49
C ILE A 784 -63.10 -40.22 -5.68
N ALA A 785 -62.22 -40.98 -5.03
CA ALA A 785 -61.12 -40.42 -4.25
C ALA A 785 -60.03 -39.84 -5.15
N ARG A 786 -59.78 -40.50 -6.29
CA ARG A 786 -58.84 -40.06 -7.32
C ARG A 786 -59.31 -38.77 -8.00
N ASP A 787 -60.59 -38.68 -8.38
CA ASP A 787 -61.15 -37.49 -9.01
C ASP A 787 -61.12 -36.28 -8.08
N ARG A 788 -61.34 -36.50 -6.78
CA ARG A 788 -61.16 -35.46 -5.75
C ARG A 788 -59.71 -35.00 -5.67
N GLN A 789 -58.75 -35.91 -5.61
CA GLN A 789 -57.32 -35.55 -5.56
C GLN A 789 -56.84 -34.84 -6.84
N LEU A 790 -57.33 -35.23 -8.02
CA LEU A 790 -57.05 -34.54 -9.28
C LEU A 790 -57.67 -33.14 -9.31
N HIS A 791 -58.88 -32.98 -8.73
CA HIS A 791 -59.52 -31.68 -8.57
C HIS A 791 -58.74 -30.77 -7.63
N ASP A 792 -58.30 -31.28 -6.48
CA ASP A 792 -57.52 -30.53 -5.49
C ASP A 792 -56.19 -30.04 -6.07
N LEU A 793 -55.49 -30.88 -6.86
CA LEU A 793 -54.25 -30.49 -7.55
C LEU A 793 -54.47 -29.40 -8.62
N ARG A 794 -55.61 -29.46 -9.33
CA ARG A 794 -55.99 -28.43 -10.31
C ARG A 794 -56.36 -27.12 -9.62
N GLU A 795 -57.04 -27.18 -8.49
CA GLU A 795 -57.39 -26.00 -7.70
C GLU A 795 -56.13 -25.32 -7.14
N GLN A 796 -55.17 -26.09 -6.64
CA GLN A 796 -53.85 -25.59 -6.20
C GLN A 796 -53.08 -24.94 -7.36
N ALA A 797 -53.04 -25.59 -8.53
CA ALA A 797 -52.43 -25.04 -9.72
C ALA A 797 -53.05 -23.69 -10.14
N ARG A 798 -54.38 -23.59 -10.13
CA ARG A 798 -55.11 -22.35 -10.41
C ARG A 798 -54.84 -21.26 -9.37
N ALA A 799 -54.69 -21.63 -8.09
CA ALA A 799 -54.33 -20.67 -7.04
C ALA A 799 -52.94 -20.06 -7.30
N LEU A 800 -51.96 -20.85 -7.74
CA LEU A 800 -50.62 -20.39 -8.07
C LEU A 800 -50.58 -19.48 -9.31
N THR A 801 -51.34 -19.80 -10.37
CA THR A 801 -51.40 -18.96 -11.57
C THR A 801 -52.15 -17.65 -11.32
N SER A 802 -53.25 -17.69 -10.57
CA SER A 802 -53.94 -16.49 -10.10
C SER A 802 -53.02 -15.62 -9.25
N PHE A 803 -52.27 -16.23 -8.32
CA PHE A 803 -51.29 -15.51 -7.49
C PHE A 803 -50.23 -14.81 -8.34
N ALA A 804 -49.60 -15.52 -9.28
CA ALA A 804 -48.59 -14.95 -10.18
C ALA A 804 -49.14 -13.78 -11.04
N GLY A 805 -50.43 -13.84 -11.42
CA GLY A 805 -51.09 -12.76 -12.18
C GLY A 805 -51.44 -11.52 -11.35
N THR A 806 -51.63 -11.67 -10.04
CA THR A 806 -51.99 -10.59 -9.11
C THR A 806 -50.79 -9.88 -8.46
N LEU A 807 -49.57 -10.30 -8.77
CA LEU A 807 -48.36 -9.73 -8.18
C LEU A 807 -48.13 -8.25 -8.62
N PRO A 808 -47.70 -7.36 -7.70
CA PRO A 808 -47.50 -5.94 -7.99
C PRO A 808 -46.25 -5.67 -8.85
N TYR A 809 -45.32 -6.62 -8.97
CA TYR A 809 -44.14 -6.54 -9.81
C TYR A 809 -44.19 -7.60 -10.91
N ARG A 810 -43.62 -7.29 -12.09
CA ARG A 810 -43.65 -8.21 -13.24
C ARG A 810 -42.63 -9.34 -13.07
N MET A 811 -43.13 -10.56 -12.95
CA MET A 811 -42.33 -11.79 -13.06
C MET A 811 -41.77 -11.97 -14.48
N PRO A 812 -40.66 -12.72 -14.66
CA PRO A 812 -40.13 -13.02 -15.99
C PRO A 812 -41.20 -13.66 -16.89
N ASN A 813 -41.38 -13.14 -18.11
CA ASN A 813 -42.44 -13.58 -19.03
C ASN A 813 -42.42 -15.09 -19.31
N GLU A 814 -41.23 -15.70 -19.32
CA GLU A 814 -41.06 -17.14 -19.52
C GLU A 814 -41.63 -17.97 -18.35
N THR A 815 -41.59 -17.45 -17.13
CA THR A 815 -42.14 -18.14 -15.95
C THR A 815 -43.67 -18.15 -16.04
N ASN A 816 -44.28 -17.00 -16.36
CA ASN A 816 -45.74 -16.90 -16.50
C ASN A 816 -46.27 -17.77 -17.65
N SER A 817 -45.58 -17.81 -18.79
CA SER A 817 -46.00 -18.66 -19.91
C SER A 817 -45.92 -20.16 -19.57
N LYS A 818 -44.85 -20.59 -18.88
CA LYS A 818 -44.70 -21.98 -18.41
C LYS A 818 -45.75 -22.37 -17.37
N LEU A 819 -46.04 -21.48 -16.42
CA LEU A 819 -47.08 -21.72 -15.41
C LEU A 819 -48.45 -21.94 -16.06
N VAL A 820 -48.85 -21.07 -16.98
CA VAL A 820 -50.11 -21.19 -17.72
C VAL A 820 -50.12 -22.44 -18.60
N GLN A 821 -49.02 -22.76 -19.27
CA GLN A 821 -48.91 -23.98 -20.09
C GLN A 821 -49.11 -25.25 -19.24
N MET A 822 -48.48 -25.33 -18.05
CA MET A 822 -48.64 -26.49 -17.16
C MET A 822 -50.06 -26.57 -16.59
N GLU A 823 -50.73 -25.45 -16.30
CA GLU A 823 -52.12 -25.43 -15.85
C GLU A 823 -53.05 -25.98 -16.94
N ILE A 824 -52.87 -25.54 -18.20
CA ILE A 824 -53.66 -26.03 -19.33
C ILE A 824 -53.47 -27.54 -19.52
N LEU A 825 -52.25 -28.05 -19.37
CA LEU A 825 -51.95 -29.48 -19.51
C LEU A 825 -52.54 -30.35 -18.37
N MET A 826 -52.98 -29.73 -17.27
CA MET A 826 -53.70 -30.41 -16.20
C MET A 826 -55.22 -30.47 -16.44
N HIS A 827 -55.76 -29.67 -17.34
CA HIS A 827 -57.17 -29.76 -17.76
C HIS A 827 -57.36 -30.90 -18.76
#